data_AF-A0A0V0ZEB3-F1
#
_entry.id   AF-A0A0V0ZEB3-F1
#
_cell.length_a   1.000
_cell.length_b   1.000
_cell.length_c   1.000
_cell.angle_alpha   90.00
_cell.angle_beta   90.00
_cell.angle_gamma   90.00
#
_symmetry.space_group_name_H-M   'P 1'
#
loop_
_entity.id
_entity.type
_entity.pdbx_description
1 polymer ?
#
loop_
_entity_poly.entity_id
_entity_poly.type
_entity_poly.pdbx_seq_one_letter_code
_entity_poly.pdbx_strand_id
1 'polypeptide(L)'
;MSHKFDSFLTLRIPSEPEKKFFDCKNSAVLHSKTGHKLCSSSFALSLFIAFSEVGNVGWQVGWEKLKMQFIKFNNEGNEIFSTHARKRKNFTGRYFTHPAVEESKKSPSSNEYFGKFEELKHYIEQLSRTVQSDKANMSEEEKSILFKNLLSECHGHEISVLREKDCFNNLLIIIGNNASIAMELLWKIVKIRKKVILTLMTSYGGALEKLLAVALNESEGSRKASVLLKLSEIALENVDSLSVQHGGSHLLRRLGSAISGVEKCAHNGATPIFSAKNENEPKRFKANFLNQTEFISVYNNLAGRVLNWKSIREFANREPFSLLVQDFIAFDSSFNCTFVNGLLPSILEENKKTVYSMLTNKQASRVWDQYIRFSSIENVLKLYENCFRGSVARLISDQYANYPLQQMIRKVDDSVLAKELYEEVLQCFDEIWKARLYGVVHSLCIFVREKPQLETILVEKIKTVLNCRDPKICEAHFLRCLLSMQCYVQDKVFLKKIKYFGSVLTQTLATFSTKEFFFEQMLNLPYEDFLQISSTSLGSYAVEALVKAAETLDQRRAVVNKILPITFKLANGRFGSRVLECVWENCDVEERLPIMDAMLKCSLNSQTGKLLAAKFSLDKYKISVRQWISYMKNKYSRPSRPEKK
;
A
#
# COMPACT_ATOMS: atom_id res chain seq x y z
N MET A 1 9.82 -5.64 52.33
CA MET A 1 9.40 -7.05 52.44
C MET A 1 8.22 -7.23 51.50
N SER A 2 8.47 -7.60 50.24
CA SER A 2 8.34 -8.96 49.67
C SER A 2 6.90 -9.44 49.51
N HIS A 3 6.43 -9.58 48.27
CA HIS A 3 5.80 -10.82 47.79
C HIS A 3 5.87 -10.86 46.25
N LYS A 4 6.57 -11.88 45.75
CA LYS A 4 6.71 -12.28 44.34
C LYS A 4 5.45 -13.03 43.89
N PHE A 5 5.09 -12.89 42.61
CA PHE A 5 4.33 -13.90 41.86
C PHE A 5 5.08 -14.19 40.56
N ASP A 6 5.76 -15.33 40.54
CA ASP A 6 6.31 -15.97 39.35
C ASP A 6 5.24 -16.88 38.75
N SER A 7 5.03 -16.82 37.43
CA SER A 7 4.38 -17.90 36.67
C SER A 7 5.09 -18.07 35.33
N PHE A 8 6.15 -18.87 35.33
CA PHE A 8 6.78 -19.41 34.13
C PHE A 8 6.02 -20.68 33.69
N LEU A 9 5.60 -20.71 32.42
CA LEU A 9 5.24 -21.96 31.73
C LEU A 9 6.54 -22.63 31.27
N THR A 10 6.95 -23.69 31.98
CA THR A 10 8.06 -24.55 31.56
C THR A 10 7.49 -25.81 30.91
N LEU A 11 7.61 -25.94 29.59
CA LEU A 11 7.36 -27.20 28.87
C LEU A 11 8.58 -28.11 29.07
N ARG A 12 8.45 -29.16 29.89
CA ARG A 12 9.42 -30.27 29.93
C ARG A 12 9.04 -31.29 28.85
N ILE A 13 9.89 -31.44 27.84
CA ILE A 13 9.83 -32.54 26.87
C ILE A 13 10.60 -33.72 27.48
N PRO A 14 10.01 -34.91 27.67
CA PRO A 14 10.74 -36.09 28.15
C PRO A 14 11.66 -36.62 27.05
N SER A 15 12.87 -37.04 27.43
CA SER A 15 13.83 -37.74 26.59
C SER A 15 13.44 -39.22 26.44
N GLU A 16 13.22 -39.64 25.19
CA GLU A 16 13.14 -41.02 24.67
C GLU A 16 11.84 -41.86 24.85
N PRO A 17 11.59 -42.83 23.92
CA PRO A 17 10.25 -43.09 23.40
C PRO A 17 9.64 -44.39 23.94
N GLU A 18 8.58 -44.29 24.73
CA GLU A 18 7.72 -45.45 25.02
C GLU A 18 6.34 -45.29 24.38
N LYS A 19 6.04 -46.23 23.47
CA LYS A 19 4.75 -46.46 22.83
C LYS A 19 3.67 -46.72 23.90
N LYS A 20 2.83 -45.74 24.21
CA LYS A 20 1.48 -45.98 24.75
C LYS A 20 0.44 -45.10 24.07
N PHE A 21 -0.59 -45.78 23.59
CA PHE A 21 -1.77 -45.27 22.89
C PHE A 21 -2.46 -44.15 23.69
N PHE A 22 -2.77 -43.03 23.05
CA PHE A 22 -3.75 -42.07 23.57
C PHE A 22 -5.14 -42.41 23.02
N ASP A 23 -5.99 -42.90 23.90
CA ASP A 23 -7.43 -43.11 23.70
C ASP A 23 -8.15 -41.76 23.91
N CYS A 24 -8.69 -41.19 22.83
CA CYS A 24 -9.39 -39.91 22.86
C CYS A 24 -10.86 -40.09 23.22
N LYS A 25 -11.15 -40.33 24.51
CA LYS A 25 -12.45 -40.07 25.12
C LYS A 25 -12.27 -39.11 26.29
N ASN A 26 -12.12 -37.82 26.00
CA ASN A 26 -12.55 -36.72 26.86
C ASN A 26 -12.42 -35.39 26.10
N SER A 27 -13.57 -34.81 25.78
CA SER A 27 -13.72 -33.49 25.17
C SER A 27 -13.30 -32.39 26.16
N ALA A 28 -12.17 -31.73 25.92
CA ALA A 28 -11.82 -30.50 26.63
C ALA A 28 -12.63 -29.33 26.04
N VAL A 29 -13.69 -28.93 26.75
CA VAL A 29 -14.45 -27.70 26.46
C VAL A 29 -13.77 -26.53 27.19
N LEU A 30 -13.15 -25.62 26.44
CA LEU A 30 -12.66 -24.34 26.96
C LEU A 30 -13.83 -23.34 27.03
N HIS A 31 -14.36 -23.10 28.23
CA HIS A 31 -15.25 -21.97 28.49
C HIS A 31 -14.44 -20.69 28.75
N SER A 32 -14.56 -19.70 27.87
CA SER A 32 -14.15 -18.32 28.16
C SER A 32 -15.29 -17.58 28.86
N LYS A 33 -15.00 -16.91 29.99
CA LYS A 33 -15.96 -16.12 30.78
C LYS A 33 -16.37 -14.77 30.14
N THR A 34 -15.99 -14.49 28.89
CA THR A 34 -16.31 -13.22 28.21
C THR A 34 -17.06 -13.36 26.90
N GLY A 35 -17.58 -14.55 26.56
CA GLY A 35 -18.60 -14.66 25.49
C GLY A 35 -18.16 -14.27 24.06
N HIS A 36 -16.86 -14.15 23.79
CA HIS A 36 -16.34 -13.94 22.44
C HIS A 36 -15.96 -15.28 21.78
N LYS A 37 -16.59 -15.58 20.64
CA LYS A 37 -16.19 -16.67 19.74
C LYS A 37 -14.76 -16.43 19.24
N LEU A 38 -13.85 -17.36 19.49
CA LEU A 38 -12.53 -17.38 18.86
C LEU A 38 -12.68 -17.62 17.36
N CYS A 39 -12.12 -16.70 16.57
CA CYS A 39 -12.08 -16.78 15.12
C CYS A 39 -11.13 -17.93 14.69
N SER A 40 -11.54 -18.70 13.68
CA SER A 40 -10.90 -19.95 13.21
C SER A 40 -9.42 -19.82 12.82
N SER A 41 -8.93 -18.60 12.58
CA SER A 41 -7.54 -18.31 12.22
C SER A 41 -6.55 -18.43 13.39
N SER A 42 -6.98 -18.15 14.63
CA SER A 42 -6.08 -18.20 15.80
C SER A 42 -5.79 -19.64 16.26
N PHE A 43 -6.76 -20.54 16.06
CA PHE A 43 -6.59 -21.96 16.35
C PHE A 43 -5.67 -22.63 15.31
N ALA A 44 -5.82 -22.29 14.03
CA ALA A 44 -4.95 -22.79 12.96
C ALA A 44 -3.49 -22.37 13.15
N LEU A 45 -3.24 -21.13 13.61
CA LEU A 45 -1.89 -20.63 13.86
C LEU A 45 -1.22 -21.31 15.06
N SER A 46 -1.99 -21.59 16.12
CA SER A 46 -1.49 -22.28 17.31
C SER A 46 -1.15 -23.75 17.00
N LEU A 47 -1.95 -24.40 16.14
CA LEU A 47 -1.67 -25.76 15.65
C LEU A 47 -0.45 -25.76 14.71
N PHE A 48 -0.30 -24.74 13.86
CA PHE A 48 0.82 -24.63 12.92
C PHE A 48 2.18 -24.49 13.64
N ILE A 49 2.21 -23.77 14.76
CA ILE A 49 3.42 -23.63 15.59
C ILE A 49 3.76 -24.97 16.27
N ALA A 50 2.77 -25.68 16.81
CA ALA A 50 2.98 -26.97 17.48
C ALA A 50 3.49 -28.08 16.53
N PHE A 51 3.09 -28.05 15.24
CA PHE A 51 3.54 -29.05 14.26
C PHE A 51 4.86 -28.69 13.56
N SER A 52 5.33 -27.44 13.65
CA SER A 52 6.64 -27.06 13.09
C SER A 52 7.84 -27.56 13.91
N GLU A 53 7.61 -28.01 15.14
CA GLU A 53 8.65 -28.51 16.06
C GLU A 53 8.88 -30.03 15.98
N VAL A 54 8.05 -30.79 15.25
CA VAL A 54 8.20 -32.25 15.13
C VAL A 54 8.62 -32.61 13.70
N GLY A 55 9.81 -33.20 13.55
CA GLY A 55 10.48 -33.44 12.27
C GLY A 55 9.72 -34.29 11.22
N ASN A 56 10.32 -34.31 10.02
CA ASN A 56 9.81 -34.66 8.69
C ASN A 56 9.08 -36.00 8.46
N VAL A 57 8.78 -36.81 9.48
CA VAL A 57 8.05 -38.10 9.33
C VAL A 57 6.61 -38.02 9.86
N GLY A 58 6.28 -37.05 10.72
CA GLY A 58 4.90 -36.81 11.19
C GLY A 58 4.00 -36.05 10.20
N TRP A 59 4.59 -35.43 9.18
CA TRP A 59 3.92 -34.46 8.30
C TRP A 59 2.91 -35.11 7.34
N GLN A 60 3.16 -36.33 6.84
CA GLN A 60 2.27 -37.00 5.88
C GLN A 60 1.11 -37.73 6.55
N VAL A 61 1.31 -38.36 7.72
CA VAL A 61 0.26 -39.14 8.40
C VAL A 61 -0.74 -38.23 9.15
N GLY A 62 -0.27 -37.09 9.68
CA GLY A 62 -1.13 -36.11 10.35
C GLY A 62 -2.04 -35.33 9.39
N TRP A 63 -1.55 -34.99 8.20
CA TRP A 63 -2.32 -34.25 7.20
C TRP A 63 -3.47 -35.06 6.58
N GLU A 64 -3.27 -36.33 6.26
CA GLU A 64 -4.31 -37.21 5.73
C GLU A 64 -5.45 -37.42 6.74
N LYS A 65 -5.14 -37.62 8.02
CA LYS A 65 -6.15 -37.75 9.09
C LYS A 65 -6.91 -36.44 9.36
N LEU A 66 -6.24 -35.29 9.35
CA LEU A 66 -6.88 -33.98 9.50
C LEU A 66 -7.76 -33.64 8.30
N LYS A 67 -7.34 -33.99 7.07
CA LYS A 67 -8.13 -33.79 5.86
C LYS A 67 -9.41 -34.66 5.87
N MET A 68 -9.31 -35.90 6.34
CA MET A 68 -10.47 -36.79 6.53
C MET A 68 -11.43 -36.28 7.63
N GLN A 69 -10.93 -35.73 8.74
CA GLN A 69 -11.79 -35.14 9.78
C GLN A 69 -12.42 -33.81 9.36
N PHE A 70 -11.73 -32.99 8.56
CA PHE A 70 -12.27 -31.73 8.03
C PHE A 70 -13.37 -31.98 6.98
N ILE A 71 -13.22 -33.01 6.15
CA ILE A 71 -14.25 -33.47 5.21
C ILE A 71 -15.45 -34.04 5.98
N LYS A 72 -15.22 -34.80 7.06
CA LYS A 72 -16.31 -35.32 7.90
C LYS A 72 -17.08 -34.21 8.63
N PHE A 73 -16.39 -33.18 9.14
CA PHE A 73 -17.02 -32.03 9.80
C PHE A 73 -17.85 -31.15 8.84
N ASN A 74 -17.42 -31.00 7.58
CA ASN A 74 -18.19 -30.27 6.57
C ASN A 74 -19.38 -31.07 6.02
N ASN A 75 -19.28 -32.41 5.97
CA ASN A 75 -20.39 -33.25 5.52
C ASN A 75 -21.45 -33.45 6.61
N GLU A 76 -21.07 -33.60 7.88
CA GLU A 76 -22.01 -33.67 9.01
C GLU A 76 -22.61 -32.29 9.37
N GLY A 77 -21.93 -31.19 9.04
CA GLY A 77 -22.44 -29.82 9.18
C GLY A 77 -23.47 -29.41 8.12
N ASN A 78 -23.51 -30.07 6.96
CA ASN A 78 -24.44 -29.75 5.87
C ASN A 78 -25.76 -30.53 5.94
N GLU A 79 -25.86 -31.61 6.72
CA GLU A 79 -27.13 -32.35 6.91
C GLU A 79 -27.96 -31.85 8.12
N ILE A 80 -27.40 -31.02 9.01
CA ILE A 80 -28.14 -30.47 10.18
C ILE A 80 -28.67 -29.05 9.94
N PHE A 81 -28.27 -28.40 8.83
CA PHE A 81 -28.68 -27.02 8.51
C PHE A 81 -29.92 -26.86 7.62
N SER A 82 -30.68 -27.94 7.36
CA SER A 82 -31.93 -27.85 6.57
C SER A 82 -33.24 -27.86 7.39
N THR A 83 -33.21 -27.98 8.74
CA THR A 83 -34.46 -28.18 9.52
C THR A 83 -34.70 -27.26 10.73
N HIS A 84 -33.93 -26.19 10.96
CA HIS A 84 -34.17 -25.27 12.10
C HIS A 84 -34.32 -23.78 11.74
N ALA A 85 -34.84 -23.49 10.54
CA ALA A 85 -35.36 -22.16 10.21
C ALA A 85 -36.84 -22.02 10.64
N ARG A 86 -37.12 -22.01 11.96
CA ARG A 86 -38.42 -21.53 12.48
C ARG A 86 -38.29 -21.10 13.94
N LYS A 87 -38.80 -19.88 14.20
CA LYS A 87 -39.01 -19.22 15.50
C LYS A 87 -37.79 -18.60 16.18
N ARG A 88 -37.44 -17.37 15.75
CA ARG A 88 -37.20 -16.29 16.73
C ARG A 88 -38.35 -15.30 16.63
N LYS A 89 -39.17 -15.32 17.69
CA LYS A 89 -40.31 -14.44 17.93
C LYS A 89 -39.83 -12.98 18.00
N ASN A 90 -40.49 -12.13 17.23
CA ASN A 90 -40.93 -10.77 17.53
C ASN A 90 -40.37 -10.18 18.84
N PHE A 91 -39.38 -9.32 18.71
CA PHE A 91 -39.31 -8.10 19.50
C PHE A 91 -39.50 -6.94 18.53
N THR A 92 -40.77 -6.60 18.31
CA THR A 92 -41.21 -5.35 17.70
C THR A 92 -40.79 -4.21 18.64
N GLY A 93 -39.53 -3.79 18.52
CA GLY A 93 -39.05 -2.52 19.07
C GLY A 93 -39.74 -1.40 18.31
N ARG A 94 -40.69 -0.76 18.99
CA ARG A 94 -41.43 0.44 18.57
C ARG A 94 -40.58 1.33 17.67
N TYR A 95 -41.06 1.57 16.44
CA TYR A 95 -40.63 2.69 15.64
C TYR A 95 -40.81 3.95 16.48
N PHE A 96 -39.72 4.47 17.04
CA PHE A 96 -39.67 5.89 17.34
C PHE A 96 -39.75 6.58 15.98
N THR A 97 -40.91 7.15 15.67
CA THR A 97 -41.07 8.13 14.61
C THR A 97 -40.08 9.25 14.90
N HIS A 98 -38.93 9.20 14.23
CA HIS A 98 -37.92 10.24 14.36
C HIS A 98 -38.52 11.53 13.81
N PRO A 99 -38.40 12.69 14.49
CA PRO A 99 -39.00 13.96 14.05
C PRO A 99 -38.69 14.36 12.59
N ALA A 100 -37.60 13.83 12.03
CA ALA A 100 -37.19 14.03 10.65
C ALA A 100 -38.08 13.34 9.60
N VAL A 101 -38.84 12.29 9.97
CA VAL A 101 -39.80 11.59 9.09
C VAL A 101 -41.12 12.36 9.00
N GLU A 102 -41.49 13.09 10.05
CA GLU A 102 -42.66 13.98 10.03
C GLU A 102 -42.33 15.34 9.39
N GLU A 103 -41.09 15.82 9.51
CA GLU A 103 -40.67 17.11 8.94
C GLU A 103 -40.43 17.06 7.42
N SER A 104 -40.04 15.91 6.85
CA SER A 104 -39.89 15.77 5.38
C SER A 104 -41.21 15.78 4.63
N LYS A 105 -42.33 15.52 5.32
CA LYS A 105 -43.69 15.63 4.77
C LYS A 105 -44.20 17.09 4.71
N LYS A 106 -43.46 18.06 5.26
CA LYS A 106 -43.91 19.46 5.44
C LYS A 106 -43.20 20.47 4.52
N SER A 107 -42.53 20.05 3.45
CA SER A 107 -41.98 20.98 2.44
C SER A 107 -43.00 21.23 1.33
N PRO A 108 -43.47 22.47 1.10
CA PRO A 108 -44.41 22.79 0.02
C PRO A 108 -43.63 23.01 -1.29
N SER A 109 -43.41 21.91 -2.02
CA SER A 109 -43.15 21.95 -3.46
C SER A 109 -43.56 20.60 -4.05
N SER A 110 -44.85 20.28 -3.94
CA SER A 110 -45.45 19.04 -4.43
C SER A 110 -46.22 19.33 -5.71
N ASN A 111 -45.60 19.00 -6.85
CA ASN A 111 -46.36 18.37 -7.92
C ASN A 111 -46.15 16.86 -7.80
N GLU A 112 -47.24 16.14 -7.98
CA GLU A 112 -47.55 14.82 -7.43
C GLU A 112 -46.63 13.69 -7.91
N TYR A 113 -46.17 12.87 -6.96
CA TYR A 113 -45.88 11.45 -7.19
C TYR A 113 -46.25 10.63 -5.94
N PHE A 114 -47.01 9.55 -6.14
CA PHE A 114 -47.74 8.78 -5.12
C PHE A 114 -47.26 7.32 -4.96
N GLY A 115 -46.07 6.95 -5.45
CA GLY A 115 -45.50 5.60 -5.24
C GLY A 115 -44.98 5.39 -3.82
N LYS A 116 -45.25 4.23 -3.22
CA LYS A 116 -44.65 3.85 -1.92
C LYS A 116 -43.16 3.54 -2.13
N PHE A 117 -42.30 3.94 -1.19
CA PHE A 117 -40.85 3.66 -1.26
C PHE A 117 -40.52 2.17 -1.50
N GLU A 118 -41.38 1.26 -1.03
CA GLU A 118 -41.22 -0.18 -1.25
C GLU A 118 -41.35 -0.59 -2.73
N GLU A 119 -42.22 0.07 -3.49
CA GLU A 119 -42.38 -0.14 -4.93
C GLU A 119 -41.14 0.36 -5.67
N LEU A 120 -40.63 1.54 -5.30
CA LEU A 120 -39.38 2.08 -5.82
C LEU A 120 -38.19 1.15 -5.55
N LYS A 121 -38.11 0.57 -4.35
CA LYS A 121 -37.05 -0.38 -4.00
C LYS A 121 -37.09 -1.60 -4.91
N HIS A 122 -38.28 -2.17 -5.13
CA HIS A 122 -38.44 -3.31 -6.02
C HIS A 122 -38.09 -2.97 -7.48
N TYR A 123 -38.52 -1.79 -7.95
CA TYR A 123 -38.17 -1.29 -9.27
C TYR A 123 -36.66 -1.16 -9.47
N ILE A 124 -35.95 -0.51 -8.55
CA ILE A 124 -34.48 -0.35 -8.60
C ILE A 124 -33.78 -1.71 -8.55
N GLU A 125 -34.27 -2.66 -7.76
CA GLU A 125 -33.71 -4.01 -7.70
C GLU A 125 -33.86 -4.76 -9.03
N GLN A 126 -35.05 -4.74 -9.64
CA GLN A 126 -35.29 -5.35 -10.94
C GLN A 126 -34.39 -4.71 -12.01
N LEU A 127 -34.31 -3.38 -12.03
CA LEU A 127 -33.52 -2.63 -13.01
C LEU A 127 -32.02 -2.94 -12.90
N SER A 128 -31.49 -3.06 -11.69
CA SER A 128 -30.12 -3.45 -11.43
C SER A 128 -29.79 -4.83 -12.01
N ARG A 129 -30.70 -5.80 -11.87
CA ARG A 129 -30.53 -7.16 -12.44
C ARG A 129 -30.48 -7.10 -13.98
N THR A 130 -31.37 -6.34 -14.61
CA THR A 130 -31.38 -6.15 -16.07
C THR A 130 -30.09 -5.50 -16.56
N VAL A 131 -29.62 -4.43 -15.89
CA VAL A 131 -28.35 -3.77 -16.26
C VAL A 131 -27.16 -4.72 -16.10
N GLN A 132 -27.17 -5.59 -15.09
CA GLN A 132 -26.10 -6.58 -14.91
C GLN A 132 -26.09 -7.67 -16.00
N SER A 133 -27.26 -8.08 -16.50
CA SER A 133 -27.36 -9.05 -17.59
C SER A 133 -27.04 -8.45 -18.96
N ASP A 134 -27.41 -7.19 -19.22
CA ASP A 134 -27.32 -6.53 -20.54
C ASP A 134 -26.18 -5.52 -20.68
N LYS A 135 -25.21 -5.52 -19.75
CA LYS A 135 -24.11 -4.55 -19.68
C LYS A 135 -23.28 -4.38 -20.97
N ALA A 136 -23.38 -5.32 -21.91
CA ALA A 136 -22.68 -5.28 -23.20
C ALA A 136 -23.54 -4.81 -24.40
N ASN A 137 -24.87 -4.72 -24.27
CA ASN A 137 -25.78 -4.61 -25.43
C ASN A 137 -26.70 -3.37 -25.46
N MET A 138 -26.80 -2.59 -24.37
CA MET A 138 -27.67 -1.39 -24.36
C MET A 138 -27.08 -0.22 -25.16
N SER A 139 -27.90 0.40 -26.02
CA SER A 139 -27.54 1.62 -26.75
C SER A 139 -27.42 2.84 -25.80
N GLU A 140 -26.76 3.91 -26.25
CA GLU A 140 -26.66 5.14 -25.46
C GLU A 140 -28.01 5.85 -25.30
N GLU A 141 -28.90 5.75 -26.30
CA GLU A 141 -30.27 6.26 -26.24
C GLU A 141 -31.11 5.51 -25.19
N GLU A 142 -31.01 4.18 -25.17
CA GLU A 142 -31.69 3.34 -24.17
C GLU A 142 -31.21 3.66 -22.75
N LYS A 143 -29.90 3.85 -22.57
CA LYS A 143 -29.34 4.31 -21.29
C LYS A 143 -29.86 5.69 -20.89
N SER A 144 -29.97 6.62 -21.84
CA SER A 144 -30.51 7.96 -21.57
C SER A 144 -31.96 7.90 -21.08
N ILE A 145 -32.81 7.09 -21.73
CA ILE A 145 -34.21 6.88 -21.33
C ILE A 145 -34.27 6.21 -19.94
N LEU A 146 -33.46 5.16 -19.73
CA LEU A 146 -33.33 4.46 -18.45
C LEU A 146 -33.03 5.44 -17.31
N PHE A 147 -32.03 6.30 -17.49
CA PHE A 147 -31.61 7.25 -16.47
C PHE A 147 -32.66 8.34 -16.21
N LYS A 148 -33.35 8.81 -17.26
CA LYS A 148 -34.45 9.77 -17.11
C LYS A 148 -35.60 9.18 -16.28
N ASN A 149 -35.98 7.94 -16.57
CA ASN A 149 -37.03 7.24 -15.83
C ASN A 149 -36.60 7.00 -14.38
N LEU A 150 -35.37 6.52 -14.16
CA LEU A 150 -34.80 6.32 -12.82
C LEU A 150 -34.82 7.61 -11.98
N LEU A 151 -34.43 8.75 -12.56
CA LEU A 151 -34.44 10.05 -11.87
C LEU A 151 -35.86 10.54 -11.54
N SER A 152 -36.84 10.18 -12.38
CA SER A 152 -38.26 10.46 -12.14
C SER A 152 -38.77 9.63 -10.97
N GLU A 153 -38.52 8.31 -10.97
CA GLU A 153 -38.94 7.40 -9.92
C GLU A 153 -38.28 7.70 -8.56
N CYS A 154 -37.02 8.16 -8.58
CA CYS A 154 -36.32 8.56 -7.36
C CYS A 154 -36.80 9.91 -6.78
N HIS A 155 -37.62 10.67 -7.51
CA HIS A 155 -38.02 12.01 -7.10
C HIS A 155 -38.80 11.98 -5.77
N GLY A 156 -38.34 12.75 -4.79
CA GLY A 156 -38.94 12.80 -3.45
C GLY A 156 -38.52 11.64 -2.52
N HIS A 157 -37.81 10.64 -3.05
CA HIS A 157 -37.30 9.49 -2.30
C HIS A 157 -35.77 9.48 -2.21
N GLU A 158 -35.07 10.55 -2.62
CA GLU A 158 -33.61 10.59 -2.69
C GLU A 158 -32.97 10.21 -1.33
N ILE A 159 -33.53 10.73 -0.24
CA ILE A 159 -33.08 10.41 1.13
C ILE A 159 -33.31 8.93 1.44
N SER A 160 -34.52 8.42 1.15
CA SER A 160 -34.90 7.03 1.46
C SER A 160 -33.99 6.05 0.73
N VAL A 161 -33.65 6.35 -0.53
CA VAL A 161 -32.72 5.56 -1.34
C VAL A 161 -31.32 5.53 -0.70
N LEU A 162 -30.77 6.67 -0.25
CA LEU A 162 -29.45 6.69 0.41
C LEU A 162 -29.43 5.96 1.77
N ARG A 163 -30.57 5.91 2.48
CA ARG A 163 -30.66 5.26 3.81
C ARG A 163 -30.73 3.75 3.73
N GLU A 164 -31.30 3.22 2.65
CA GLU A 164 -31.50 1.79 2.45
C GLU A 164 -30.32 1.23 1.65
N LYS A 165 -29.50 0.41 2.32
CA LYS A 165 -28.20 -0.03 1.80
C LYS A 165 -28.30 -0.79 0.48
N ASP A 166 -29.29 -1.67 0.34
CA ASP A 166 -29.40 -2.55 -0.82
C ASP A 166 -29.95 -1.79 -2.03
N CYS A 167 -30.94 -0.94 -1.80
CA CYS A 167 -31.48 0.01 -2.76
C CYS A 167 -30.38 0.94 -3.28
N PHE A 168 -29.56 1.53 -2.39
CA PHE A 168 -28.44 2.38 -2.79
C PHE A 168 -27.37 1.62 -3.58
N ASN A 169 -27.02 0.40 -3.19
CA ASN A 169 -26.03 -0.40 -3.94
C ASN A 169 -26.56 -0.78 -5.34
N ASN A 170 -27.84 -1.13 -5.46
CA ASN A 170 -28.49 -1.37 -6.74
C ASN A 170 -28.53 -0.11 -7.60
N LEU A 171 -28.83 1.05 -7.00
CA LEU A 171 -28.74 2.34 -7.67
C LEU A 171 -27.31 2.58 -8.23
N LEU A 172 -26.28 2.34 -7.42
CA LEU A 172 -24.88 2.48 -7.85
C LEU A 172 -24.52 1.56 -9.03
N ILE A 173 -25.07 0.34 -9.06
CA ILE A 173 -24.89 -0.59 -10.18
C ILE A 173 -25.50 -0.03 -11.46
N ILE A 174 -26.69 0.56 -11.37
CA ILE A 174 -27.41 1.14 -12.51
C ILE A 174 -26.68 2.37 -13.04
N ILE A 175 -26.34 3.33 -12.18
CA ILE A 175 -25.66 4.57 -12.62
C ILE A 175 -24.23 4.31 -13.12
N GLY A 176 -23.56 3.29 -12.57
CA GLY A 176 -22.17 2.96 -12.91
C GLY A 176 -21.24 4.18 -12.77
N ASN A 177 -20.61 4.59 -13.87
CA ASN A 177 -19.73 5.76 -13.95
C ASN A 177 -20.43 7.02 -14.49
N ASN A 178 -21.75 7.02 -14.62
CA ASN A 178 -22.48 8.18 -15.14
C ASN A 178 -22.53 9.30 -14.08
N ALA A 179 -21.60 10.24 -14.22
CA ALA A 179 -21.41 11.32 -13.27
C ALA A 179 -22.56 12.34 -13.27
N SER A 180 -23.23 12.55 -14.40
CA SER A 180 -24.31 13.54 -14.51
C SER A 180 -25.54 13.13 -13.71
N ILE A 181 -25.89 11.84 -13.73
CA ILE A 181 -27.00 11.29 -12.94
C ILE A 181 -26.69 11.37 -11.44
N ALA A 182 -25.47 11.00 -11.06
CA ALA A 182 -25.02 11.14 -9.67
C ALA A 182 -25.06 12.60 -9.20
N MET A 183 -24.65 13.56 -10.06
CA MET A 183 -24.74 14.98 -9.74
C MET A 183 -26.19 15.45 -9.62
N GLU A 184 -27.10 15.03 -10.49
CA GLU A 184 -28.51 15.41 -10.41
C GLU A 184 -29.15 14.95 -9.08
N LEU A 185 -28.85 13.73 -8.63
CA LEU A 185 -29.29 13.24 -7.32
C LEU A 185 -28.71 14.08 -6.18
N LEU A 186 -27.41 14.40 -6.20
CA LEU A 186 -26.80 15.27 -5.20
C LEU A 186 -27.38 16.68 -5.22
N TRP A 187 -27.66 17.23 -6.41
CA TRP A 187 -28.27 18.54 -6.59
C TRP A 187 -29.65 18.62 -5.94
N LYS A 188 -30.46 17.57 -6.04
CA LYS A 188 -31.73 17.46 -5.32
C LYS A 188 -31.51 17.36 -3.82
N ILE A 189 -30.53 16.57 -3.36
CA ILE A 189 -30.21 16.41 -1.92
C ILE A 189 -29.76 17.72 -1.27
N VAL A 190 -28.89 18.50 -1.92
CA VAL A 190 -28.36 19.75 -1.33
C VAL A 190 -29.41 20.87 -1.21
N LYS A 191 -30.54 20.76 -1.91
CA LYS A 191 -31.69 21.68 -1.79
C LYS A 191 -32.56 21.39 -0.56
N ILE A 192 -32.34 20.27 0.12
CA ILE A 192 -33.11 19.87 1.30
C ILE A 192 -32.62 20.65 2.53
N ARG A 193 -33.45 20.72 3.58
CA ARG A 193 -33.09 21.34 4.87
C ARG A 193 -31.77 20.78 5.41
N LYS A 194 -30.89 21.68 5.84
CA LYS A 194 -29.56 21.41 6.42
C LYS A 194 -29.53 20.30 7.48
N LYS A 195 -30.50 20.27 8.40
CA LYS A 195 -30.61 19.24 9.45
C LYS A 195 -30.73 17.81 8.88
N VAL A 196 -31.40 17.67 7.75
CA VAL A 196 -31.58 16.38 7.07
C VAL A 196 -30.29 15.96 6.37
N ILE A 197 -29.61 16.89 5.71
CA ILE A 197 -28.28 16.67 5.11
C ILE A 197 -27.28 16.23 6.19
N LEU A 198 -27.27 16.90 7.35
CA LEU A 198 -26.42 16.51 8.47
C LEU A 198 -26.71 15.09 8.98
N THR A 199 -27.99 14.70 9.01
CA THR A 199 -28.39 13.31 9.35
C THR A 199 -27.84 12.32 8.33
N LEU A 200 -27.85 12.66 7.04
CA LEU A 200 -27.23 11.85 6.00
C LEU A 200 -25.72 11.75 6.18
N MET A 201 -25.03 12.85 6.47
CA MET A 201 -23.58 12.86 6.67
C MET A 201 -23.15 11.99 7.86
N THR A 202 -23.86 12.10 8.98
CA THR A 202 -23.51 11.40 10.24
C THR A 202 -23.89 9.92 10.20
N SER A 203 -25.10 9.59 9.75
CA SER A 203 -25.63 8.22 9.83
C SER A 203 -25.39 7.42 8.55
N TYR A 204 -25.27 8.09 7.40
CA TYR A 204 -25.20 7.49 6.07
C TYR A 204 -24.06 8.06 5.22
N GLY A 205 -23.03 8.63 5.87
CA GLY A 205 -21.94 9.33 5.19
C GLY A 205 -21.18 8.47 4.17
N GLY A 206 -21.12 7.14 4.38
CA GLY A 206 -20.52 6.22 3.41
C GLY A 206 -21.32 6.08 2.10
N ALA A 207 -22.65 6.17 2.14
CA ALA A 207 -23.46 6.20 0.92
C ALA A 207 -23.28 7.53 0.19
N LEU A 208 -23.34 8.64 0.93
CA LEU A 208 -23.13 9.97 0.37
C LEU A 208 -21.73 10.14 -0.23
N GLU A 209 -20.69 9.59 0.40
CA GLU A 209 -19.32 9.59 -0.10
C GLU A 209 -19.18 8.84 -1.44
N LYS A 210 -19.80 7.66 -1.56
CA LYS A 210 -19.79 6.89 -2.82
C LYS A 210 -20.52 7.61 -3.94
N LEU A 211 -21.68 8.21 -3.64
CA LEU A 211 -22.42 8.99 -4.63
C LEU A 211 -21.60 10.21 -5.08
N LEU A 212 -20.98 10.92 -4.13
CA LEU A 212 -20.08 12.03 -4.41
C LEU A 212 -18.88 11.61 -5.25
N ALA A 213 -18.28 10.44 -4.98
CA ALA A 213 -17.16 9.94 -5.76
C ALA A 213 -17.48 9.75 -7.26
N VAL A 214 -18.70 9.29 -7.58
CA VAL A 214 -19.16 9.17 -8.97
C VAL A 214 -19.46 10.55 -9.57
N ALA A 215 -20.18 11.40 -8.83
CA ALA A 215 -20.57 12.74 -9.29
C ALA A 215 -19.37 13.66 -9.59
N LEU A 216 -18.25 13.49 -8.88
CA LEU A 216 -17.05 14.30 -9.10
C LEU A 216 -16.36 14.08 -10.45
N ASN A 217 -16.72 13.02 -11.18
CA ASN A 217 -16.25 12.82 -12.56
C ASN A 217 -17.01 13.67 -13.59
N GLU A 218 -18.05 14.41 -13.17
CA GLU A 218 -18.76 15.32 -14.07
C GLU A 218 -17.84 16.47 -14.48
N SER A 219 -18.00 16.92 -15.73
CA SER A 219 -17.30 18.10 -16.25
C SER A 219 -17.48 19.29 -15.33
N GLU A 220 -16.49 20.20 -15.32
CA GLU A 220 -16.58 21.40 -14.51
C GLU A 220 -17.84 22.21 -14.85
N GLY A 221 -18.51 22.72 -13.80
CA GLY A 221 -19.73 23.50 -13.95
C GLY A 221 -20.17 24.12 -12.62
N SER A 222 -21.01 25.15 -12.70
CA SER A 222 -21.54 25.88 -11.54
C SER A 222 -22.27 24.94 -10.56
N ARG A 223 -23.04 23.99 -11.08
CA ARG A 223 -23.75 22.98 -10.30
C ARG A 223 -22.82 22.18 -9.39
N LYS A 224 -21.72 21.64 -9.95
CA LYS A 224 -20.71 20.88 -9.22
C LYS A 224 -20.08 21.71 -8.09
N ALA A 225 -19.72 22.96 -8.38
CA ALA A 225 -19.18 23.88 -7.39
C ALA A 225 -20.18 24.16 -6.26
N SER A 226 -21.44 24.47 -6.58
CA SER A 226 -22.47 24.75 -5.57
C SER A 226 -22.77 23.54 -4.68
N VAL A 227 -22.84 22.32 -5.23
CA VAL A 227 -23.01 21.09 -4.45
C VAL A 227 -21.84 20.90 -3.48
N LEU A 228 -20.61 21.00 -4.00
CA LEU A 228 -19.40 20.82 -3.21
C LEU A 228 -19.28 21.83 -2.08
N LEU A 229 -19.51 23.11 -2.37
CA LEU A 229 -19.43 24.17 -1.38
C LEU A 229 -20.45 23.94 -0.27
N LYS A 230 -21.71 23.66 -0.64
CA LYS A 230 -22.79 23.46 0.35
C LYS A 230 -22.52 22.27 1.27
N LEU A 231 -22.08 21.14 0.72
CA LEU A 231 -21.75 19.96 1.51
C LEU A 231 -20.53 20.23 2.41
N SER A 232 -19.53 20.96 1.92
CA SER A 232 -18.32 21.26 2.67
C SER A 232 -18.58 22.24 3.83
N GLU A 233 -19.45 23.24 3.65
CA GLU A 233 -19.89 24.15 4.72
C GLU A 233 -20.61 23.41 5.85
N ILE A 234 -21.57 22.54 5.50
CA ILE A 234 -22.31 21.76 6.50
C ILE A 234 -21.36 20.81 7.24
N ALA A 235 -20.42 20.20 6.52
CA ALA A 235 -19.43 19.32 7.12
C ALA A 235 -18.47 20.10 8.05
N LEU A 236 -18.04 21.31 7.66
CA LEU A 236 -17.17 22.18 8.45
C LEU A 236 -17.78 22.52 9.83
N GLU A 237 -19.08 22.82 9.86
CA GLU A 237 -19.76 23.12 11.12
C GLU A 237 -19.85 21.90 12.06
N ASN A 238 -19.66 20.68 11.55
CA ASN A 238 -19.91 19.43 12.27
C ASN A 238 -18.69 18.49 12.29
N VAL A 239 -17.48 19.01 12.04
CA VAL A 239 -16.23 18.23 11.91
C VAL A 239 -15.99 17.31 13.10
N ASP A 240 -16.17 17.79 14.32
CA ASP A 240 -15.85 17.01 15.53
C ASP A 240 -16.68 15.71 15.59
N SER A 241 -17.97 15.78 15.23
CA SER A 241 -18.84 14.61 15.17
C SER A 241 -18.53 13.68 14.00
N LEU A 242 -18.24 14.25 12.82
CA LEU A 242 -18.04 13.50 11.59
C LEU A 242 -16.69 12.80 11.56
N SER A 243 -15.65 13.42 12.11
CA SER A 243 -14.25 12.99 12.01
C SER A 243 -13.96 11.66 12.71
N VAL A 244 -14.72 11.33 13.76
CA VAL A 244 -14.57 10.07 14.52
C VAL A 244 -15.53 8.97 14.06
N GLN A 245 -16.52 9.30 13.23
CA GLN A 245 -17.47 8.35 12.65
C GLN A 245 -16.89 7.75 11.37
N HIS A 246 -17.07 6.44 11.14
CA HIS A 246 -16.52 5.78 9.96
C HIS A 246 -17.03 6.43 8.65
N GLY A 247 -18.36 6.52 8.46
CA GLY A 247 -18.93 7.14 7.26
C GLY A 247 -18.64 8.65 7.14
N GLY A 248 -18.70 9.37 8.26
CA GLY A 248 -18.45 10.81 8.31
C GLY A 248 -16.99 11.16 7.95
N SER A 249 -16.02 10.41 8.45
CA SER A 249 -14.60 10.67 8.17
C SER A 249 -14.26 10.35 6.71
N HIS A 250 -14.83 9.27 6.14
CA HIS A 250 -14.70 8.98 4.72
C HIS A 250 -15.25 10.10 3.83
N LEU A 251 -16.41 10.66 4.20
CA LEU A 251 -16.99 11.81 3.50
C LEU A 251 -16.10 13.05 3.62
N LEU A 252 -15.61 13.39 4.82
CA LEU A 252 -14.69 14.52 5.03
C LEU A 252 -13.42 14.39 4.18
N ARG A 253 -12.86 13.18 4.08
CA ARG A 253 -11.68 12.92 3.23
C ARG A 253 -11.99 13.17 1.76
N ARG A 254 -13.18 12.79 1.29
CA ARG A 254 -13.64 13.03 -0.09
C ARG A 254 -13.86 14.51 -0.37
N LEU A 255 -14.52 15.21 0.54
CA LEU A 255 -14.74 16.66 0.44
C LEU A 255 -13.40 17.41 0.47
N GLY A 256 -12.51 17.08 1.42
CA GLY A 256 -11.17 17.65 1.52
C GLY A 256 -10.35 17.47 0.23
N SER A 257 -10.36 16.27 -0.35
CA SER A 257 -9.73 16.00 -1.65
C SER A 257 -10.33 16.87 -2.77
N ALA A 258 -11.66 16.95 -2.84
CA ALA A 258 -12.35 17.70 -3.88
C ALA A 258 -12.11 19.22 -3.80
N ILE A 259 -12.08 19.81 -2.60
CA ILE A 259 -11.92 21.26 -2.40
C ILE A 259 -10.45 21.71 -2.33
N SER A 260 -9.52 20.80 -2.02
CA SER A 260 -8.08 21.07 -2.15
C SER A 260 -7.60 20.94 -3.60
N GLY A 261 -8.31 20.16 -4.39
CA GLY A 261 -7.89 19.75 -5.72
C GLY A 261 -6.88 18.59 -5.71
N VAL A 262 -6.63 17.99 -4.55
CA VAL A 262 -5.60 16.96 -4.38
C VAL A 262 -6.22 15.58 -4.42
N GLU A 263 -5.73 14.71 -5.30
CA GLU A 263 -6.22 13.33 -5.36
C GLU A 263 -5.95 12.58 -4.05
N LYS A 264 -6.95 11.85 -3.57
CA LYS A 264 -6.82 11.01 -2.39
C LYS A 264 -5.77 9.92 -2.63
N CYS A 265 -4.69 9.92 -1.85
CA CYS A 265 -3.67 8.89 -1.92
C CYS A 265 -4.24 7.52 -1.49
N ALA A 266 -3.84 6.45 -2.18
CA ALA A 266 -4.19 5.10 -1.76
C ALA A 266 -3.35 4.72 -0.51
N HIS A 267 -3.98 4.70 0.66
CA HIS A 267 -3.35 4.34 1.96
C HIS A 267 -2.83 2.90 2.04
N ASN A 268 -3.13 2.06 1.05
CA ASN A 268 -2.80 0.62 1.02
C ASN A 268 -1.76 0.26 -0.03
N GLY A 269 -1.21 1.24 -0.77
CA GLY A 269 -0.08 0.98 -1.65
C GLY A 269 1.17 0.80 -0.79
N ALA A 270 1.69 -0.42 -0.68
CA ALA A 270 3.08 -0.59 -0.31
C ALA A 270 3.89 0.29 -1.27
N THR A 271 4.49 1.36 -0.74
CA THR A 271 5.33 2.27 -1.53
C THR A 271 6.34 1.39 -2.25
N PRO A 272 6.34 1.33 -3.60
CA PRO A 272 7.41 0.65 -4.30
C PRO A 272 8.68 1.40 -3.90
N ILE A 273 9.56 0.72 -3.15
CA ILE A 273 10.81 1.30 -2.67
C ILE A 273 11.68 1.84 -3.83
N PHE A 274 11.36 1.45 -5.08
CA PHE A 274 12.07 1.78 -6.31
C PHE A 274 11.45 2.84 -7.23
N SER A 275 10.43 3.59 -6.82
CA SER A 275 10.12 4.79 -7.62
C SER A 275 11.17 5.87 -7.33
N ALA A 276 12.18 5.96 -8.20
CA ALA A 276 13.18 7.04 -8.20
C ALA A 276 12.55 8.43 -8.41
N LYS A 277 11.29 8.48 -8.81
CA LYS A 277 10.43 9.65 -8.74
C LYS A 277 9.63 9.59 -7.44
N ASN A 278 9.42 10.72 -6.79
CA ASN A 278 8.31 10.92 -5.85
C ASN A 278 6.96 10.80 -6.60
N GLU A 279 6.66 9.65 -7.21
CA GLU A 279 5.39 9.38 -7.89
C GLU A 279 4.19 9.39 -6.93
N ASN A 280 4.47 9.42 -5.62
CA ASN A 280 3.52 9.56 -4.54
C ASN A 280 3.42 10.98 -3.99
N GLU A 281 3.96 11.99 -4.68
CA GLU A 281 3.57 13.38 -4.39
C GLU A 281 2.10 13.57 -4.78
N PRO A 282 1.28 14.14 -3.87
CA PRO A 282 -0.14 14.32 -4.15
C PRO A 282 -0.32 15.20 -5.38
N LYS A 283 -0.96 14.65 -6.42
CA LYS A 283 -1.21 15.40 -7.65
C LYS A 283 -2.41 16.31 -7.46
N ARG A 284 -2.23 17.59 -7.82
CA ARG A 284 -3.29 18.59 -7.79
C ARG A 284 -3.90 18.73 -9.19
N PHE A 285 -5.20 18.49 -9.31
CA PHE A 285 -5.94 18.86 -10.52
C PHE A 285 -6.32 20.34 -10.48
N LYS A 286 -6.51 20.94 -11.66
CA LYS A 286 -6.94 22.34 -11.80
C LYS A 286 -8.44 22.37 -12.06
N ALA A 287 -9.13 23.24 -11.34
CA ALA A 287 -10.52 23.63 -11.59
C ALA A 287 -10.70 25.10 -11.18
N ASN A 288 -11.49 25.86 -11.92
CA ASN A 288 -11.63 27.31 -11.73
C ASN A 288 -12.24 27.65 -10.37
N PHE A 289 -13.20 26.86 -9.89
CA PHE A 289 -13.85 27.09 -8.58
C PHE A 289 -12.89 26.95 -7.39
N LEU A 290 -11.76 26.24 -7.53
CA LEU A 290 -10.80 26.05 -6.43
C LEU A 290 -10.07 27.34 -6.04
N ASN A 291 -10.06 28.34 -6.91
CA ASN A 291 -9.43 29.63 -6.66
C ASN A 291 -10.42 30.66 -6.06
N GLN A 292 -11.68 30.28 -5.88
CA GLN A 292 -12.70 31.13 -5.26
C GLN A 292 -12.47 31.23 -3.74
N THR A 293 -12.74 32.41 -3.18
CA THR A 293 -12.45 32.74 -1.78
C THR A 293 -13.21 31.83 -0.81
N GLU A 294 -14.43 31.43 -1.17
CA GLU A 294 -15.28 30.55 -0.38
C GLU A 294 -14.67 29.15 -0.25
N PHE A 295 -14.15 28.58 -1.34
CA PHE A 295 -13.50 27.27 -1.32
C PHE A 295 -12.20 27.29 -0.52
N ILE A 296 -11.37 28.32 -0.72
CA ILE A 296 -10.13 28.51 0.04
C ILE A 296 -10.44 28.64 1.53
N SER A 297 -11.44 29.44 1.89
CA SER A 297 -11.89 29.62 3.27
C SER A 297 -12.38 28.31 3.90
N VAL A 298 -13.27 27.58 3.23
CA VAL A 298 -13.81 26.32 3.74
C VAL A 298 -12.70 25.27 3.91
N TYR A 299 -11.79 25.16 2.94
CA TYR A 299 -10.63 24.27 3.06
C TYR A 299 -9.75 24.64 4.25
N ASN A 300 -9.33 25.90 4.37
CA ASN A 300 -8.45 26.35 5.47
C ASN A 300 -9.09 26.11 6.85
N ASN A 301 -10.39 26.36 6.99
CA ASN A 301 -11.10 26.10 8.24
C ASN A 301 -11.22 24.59 8.54
N LEU A 302 -11.45 23.76 7.52
CA LEU A 302 -11.44 22.30 7.68
C LEU A 302 -10.05 21.79 8.08
N ALA A 303 -9.02 22.23 7.38
CA ALA A 303 -7.64 21.87 7.65
C ALA A 303 -7.22 22.30 9.06
N GLY A 304 -7.54 23.53 9.49
CA GLY A 304 -7.23 24.01 10.84
C GLY A 304 -7.95 23.23 11.96
N ARG A 305 -9.13 22.66 11.70
CA ARG A 305 -9.85 21.80 12.67
C ARG A 305 -9.33 20.37 12.70
N VAL A 306 -9.02 19.79 11.54
CA VAL A 306 -8.52 18.42 11.42
C VAL A 306 -7.06 18.32 11.85
N LEU A 307 -6.22 19.25 11.37
CA LEU A 307 -4.80 19.37 11.68
C LEU A 307 -4.60 20.23 12.92
N ASN A 308 -5.28 19.85 13.99
CA ASN A 308 -5.16 20.46 15.30
C ASN A 308 -4.56 19.45 16.29
N TRP A 309 -3.49 19.84 16.99
CA TRP A 309 -2.78 18.92 17.88
C TRP A 309 -3.67 18.33 18.99
N LYS A 310 -4.58 19.12 19.57
CA LYS A 310 -5.49 18.65 20.62
C LYS A 310 -6.36 17.49 20.11
N SER A 311 -6.97 17.65 18.93
CA SER A 311 -7.79 16.63 18.29
C SER A 311 -6.96 15.41 17.87
N ILE A 312 -5.76 15.62 17.32
CA ILE A 312 -4.83 14.55 16.93
C ILE A 312 -4.43 13.72 18.15
N ARG A 313 -4.02 14.36 19.24
CA ARG A 313 -3.64 13.70 20.50
C ARG A 313 -4.77 12.84 21.05
N GLU A 314 -6.01 13.32 20.98
CA GLU A 314 -7.17 12.63 21.55
C GLU A 314 -7.68 11.48 20.67
N PHE A 315 -7.68 11.66 19.33
CA PHE A 315 -8.41 10.77 18.43
C PHE A 315 -7.55 10.01 17.41
N ALA A 316 -6.25 10.28 17.27
CA ALA A 316 -5.40 9.59 16.28
C ALA A 316 -5.25 8.08 16.50
N ASN A 317 -5.59 7.57 17.69
CA ASN A 317 -5.68 6.12 17.94
C ASN A 317 -6.92 5.47 17.29
N ARG A 318 -7.91 6.25 16.84
CA ARG A 318 -9.10 5.78 16.14
C ARG A 318 -8.86 5.79 14.64
N GLU A 319 -9.10 4.67 13.99
CA GLU A 319 -8.86 4.50 12.55
C GLU A 319 -9.55 5.54 11.66
N PRO A 320 -10.86 5.88 11.86
CA PRO A 320 -11.53 6.88 11.01
C PRO A 320 -10.84 8.25 11.05
N PHE A 321 -10.38 8.67 12.23
CA PHE A 321 -9.74 9.96 12.45
C PHE A 321 -8.28 9.95 11.99
N SER A 322 -7.52 8.88 12.30
CA SER A 322 -6.14 8.71 11.81
C SER A 322 -6.06 8.81 10.29
N LEU A 323 -6.96 8.12 9.58
CA LEU A 323 -6.98 8.16 8.11
C LEU A 323 -7.41 9.53 7.56
N LEU A 324 -8.26 10.26 8.30
CA LEU A 324 -8.64 11.63 7.96
C LEU A 324 -7.44 12.58 8.08
N VAL A 325 -6.72 12.52 9.19
CA VAL A 325 -5.53 13.35 9.41
C VAL A 325 -4.45 13.06 8.37
N GLN A 326 -4.17 11.78 8.08
CA GLN A 326 -3.20 11.41 7.03
C GLN A 326 -3.53 12.03 5.67
N ASP A 327 -4.81 12.01 5.28
CA ASP A 327 -5.26 12.66 4.03
C ASP A 327 -5.11 14.19 4.08
N PHE A 328 -5.48 14.83 5.20
CA PHE A 328 -5.34 16.29 5.32
C PHE A 328 -3.89 16.75 5.38
N ILE A 329 -2.97 15.96 5.95
CA ILE A 329 -1.52 16.21 5.88
C ILE A 329 -1.07 16.20 4.39
N ALA A 330 -1.54 15.22 3.61
CA ALA A 330 -1.23 15.15 2.19
C ALA A 330 -1.87 16.28 1.38
N PHE A 331 -3.09 16.71 1.72
CA PHE A 331 -3.74 17.86 1.07
C PHE A 331 -2.96 19.15 1.33
N ASP A 332 -2.51 19.36 2.57
CA ASP A 332 -1.73 20.53 2.98
C ASP A 332 -0.37 20.64 2.26
N SER A 333 0.15 19.54 1.73
CA SER A 333 1.38 19.57 0.93
C SER A 333 1.26 20.43 -0.34
N SER A 334 0.05 20.59 -0.86
CA SER A 334 -0.22 21.50 -1.98
C SER A 334 -0.35 22.97 -1.58
N PHE A 335 -0.26 23.26 -0.27
CA PHE A 335 -0.39 24.59 0.34
C PHE A 335 0.80 24.88 1.27
N ASN A 336 2.00 24.49 0.83
CA ASN A 336 3.28 24.71 1.53
C ASN A 336 3.36 24.07 2.94
N CYS A 337 2.54 23.06 3.22
CA CYS A 337 2.49 22.38 4.53
C CYS A 337 2.27 23.36 5.70
N THR A 338 1.45 24.40 5.51
CA THR A 338 1.30 25.48 6.48
C THR A 338 0.74 24.96 7.82
N PHE A 339 -0.32 24.14 7.76
CA PHE A 339 -0.94 23.57 8.95
C PHE A 339 -0.06 22.48 9.56
N VAL A 340 0.53 21.62 8.73
CA VAL A 340 1.42 20.55 9.17
C VAL A 340 2.62 21.12 9.94
N ASN A 341 3.29 22.14 9.40
CA ASN A 341 4.41 22.78 10.08
C ASN A 341 3.98 23.54 11.35
N GLY A 342 2.75 24.08 11.36
CA GLY A 342 2.16 24.73 12.52
C GLY A 342 1.87 23.82 13.72
N LEU A 343 1.92 22.50 13.58
CA LEU A 343 1.71 21.55 14.69
C LEU A 343 2.91 21.47 15.64
N LEU A 344 4.14 21.79 15.19
CA LEU A 344 5.35 21.53 15.96
C LEU A 344 5.35 22.20 17.35
N PRO A 345 5.00 23.49 17.52
CA PRO A 345 5.03 24.13 18.84
C PRO A 345 4.20 23.36 19.88
N SER A 346 2.96 22.98 19.53
CA SER A 346 2.09 22.20 20.44
C SER A 346 2.59 20.78 20.69
N ILE A 347 3.29 20.17 19.72
CA ILE A 347 3.94 18.87 19.91
C ILE A 347 5.08 18.97 20.93
N LEU A 348 5.89 20.05 20.86
CA LEU A 348 7.04 20.24 21.74
C LEU A 348 6.63 20.56 23.19
N GLU A 349 5.42 21.09 23.41
CA GLU A 349 4.84 21.28 24.75
C GLU A 349 4.39 19.96 25.40
N GLU A 350 4.29 18.86 24.65
CA GLU A 350 3.89 17.58 25.21
C GLU A 350 5.01 16.88 25.95
N ASN A 351 4.63 16.10 26.96
CA ASN A 351 5.59 15.22 27.61
C ASN A 351 6.02 14.08 26.67
N LYS A 352 7.29 13.66 26.80
CA LYS A 352 7.87 12.57 25.98
C LYS A 352 7.06 11.26 26.05
N LYS A 353 6.40 10.97 27.17
CA LYS A 353 5.61 9.74 27.35
C LYS A 353 4.36 9.74 26.45
N THR A 354 3.67 10.88 26.32
CA THR A 354 2.52 11.04 25.42
C THR A 354 2.97 10.80 23.98
N VAL A 355 4.01 11.51 23.52
CA VAL A 355 4.54 11.38 22.16
C VAL A 355 4.93 9.93 21.86
N TYR A 356 5.65 9.30 22.80
CA TYR A 356 6.03 7.90 22.69
C TYR A 356 4.81 6.97 22.57
N SER A 357 3.78 7.15 23.40
CA SER A 357 2.56 6.32 23.39
C SER A 357 1.82 6.39 22.05
N MET A 358 1.87 7.55 21.38
CA MET A 358 1.27 7.73 20.05
C MET A 358 2.10 7.06 18.96
N LEU A 359 3.43 7.15 19.03
CA LEU A 359 4.33 6.49 18.08
C LEU A 359 4.22 4.97 18.13
N THR A 360 4.00 4.39 19.30
CA THR A 360 3.80 2.95 19.48
C THR A 360 2.35 2.51 19.33
N ASN A 361 1.45 3.38 18.87
CA ASN A 361 0.07 3.02 18.59
C ASN A 361 -0.12 2.75 17.09
N LYS A 362 -0.75 1.63 16.74
CA LYS A 362 -0.99 1.21 15.34
C LYS A 362 -1.58 2.30 14.43
N GLN A 363 -2.52 3.09 14.92
CA GLN A 363 -3.21 4.10 14.11
C GLN A 363 -2.51 5.45 14.19
N ALA A 364 -2.06 5.87 15.37
CA ALA A 364 -1.40 7.16 15.52
C ALA A 364 0.02 7.17 14.93
N SER A 365 0.73 6.03 14.90
CA SER A 365 2.04 5.94 14.25
C SER A 365 1.98 6.27 12.76
N ARG A 366 0.87 5.96 12.07
CA ARG A 366 0.68 6.33 10.66
C ARG A 366 0.49 7.83 10.46
N VAL A 367 -0.11 8.51 11.43
CA VAL A 367 -0.16 9.99 11.43
C VAL A 367 1.25 10.56 11.56
N TRP A 368 2.07 10.01 12.45
CA TRP A 368 3.47 10.42 12.61
C TRP A 368 4.31 10.17 11.36
N ASP A 369 4.12 9.03 10.69
CA ASP A 369 4.79 8.73 9.43
C ASP A 369 4.47 9.80 8.36
N GLN A 370 3.20 10.17 8.19
CA GLN A 370 2.81 11.25 7.27
C GLN A 370 3.28 12.63 7.74
N TYR A 371 3.18 12.95 9.03
CA TYR A 371 3.69 14.20 9.59
C TYR A 371 5.16 14.38 9.25
N ILE A 372 6.01 13.40 9.61
CA ILE A 372 7.44 13.45 9.32
C ILE A 372 7.68 13.56 7.82
N ARG A 373 6.95 12.82 6.99
CA ARG A 373 7.09 12.88 5.53
C ARG A 373 6.88 14.29 4.98
N PHE A 374 5.87 15.02 5.45
CA PHE A 374 5.46 16.31 4.89
C PHE A 374 5.95 17.55 5.65
N SER A 375 6.42 17.42 6.90
CA SER A 375 7.04 18.53 7.64
C SER A 375 8.33 19.04 6.99
N SER A 376 8.80 20.23 7.34
CA SER A 376 10.15 20.68 6.98
C SER A 376 11.23 19.80 7.63
N ILE A 377 12.43 19.74 7.03
CA ILE A 377 13.59 19.03 7.62
C ILE A 377 13.93 19.62 9.00
N GLU A 378 13.90 20.95 9.13
CA GLU A 378 14.11 21.66 10.40
C GLU A 378 13.16 21.17 11.49
N ASN A 379 11.85 21.04 11.19
CA ASN A 379 10.87 20.58 12.16
C ASN A 379 11.09 19.12 12.57
N VAL A 380 11.49 18.28 11.62
CA VAL A 380 11.82 16.87 11.86
C VAL A 380 13.06 16.74 12.76
N LEU A 381 14.08 17.57 12.57
CA LEU A 381 15.27 17.58 13.44
C LEU A 381 14.97 18.11 14.84
N LYS A 382 14.14 19.16 14.95
CA LYS A 382 13.64 19.65 16.26
C LYS A 382 12.85 18.58 17.00
N LEU A 383 12.02 17.82 16.28
CA LEU A 383 11.28 16.68 16.84
C LEU A 383 12.25 15.59 17.33
N TYR A 384 13.28 15.25 16.56
CA TYR A 384 14.31 14.30 16.99
C TYR A 384 15.00 14.78 18.28
N GLU A 385 15.56 15.98 18.27
CA GLU A 385 16.32 16.57 19.37
C GLU A 385 15.51 16.58 20.68
N ASN A 386 14.25 17.01 20.61
CA ASN A 386 13.43 17.23 21.79
C ASN A 386 12.67 15.97 22.23
N CYS A 387 12.25 15.11 21.31
CA CYS A 387 11.36 13.99 21.63
C CYS A 387 12.02 12.62 21.53
N PHE A 388 12.95 12.38 20.58
CA PHE A 388 13.39 11.03 20.22
C PHE A 388 14.82 10.71 20.61
N ARG A 389 15.70 11.72 20.71
CA ARG A 389 17.12 11.59 21.04
C ARG A 389 17.32 10.75 22.29
N GLY A 390 18.20 9.75 22.21
CA GLY A 390 18.49 8.80 23.28
C GLY A 390 17.43 7.69 23.48
N SER A 391 16.40 7.63 22.63
CA SER A 391 15.35 6.60 22.65
C SER A 391 15.20 5.87 21.31
N VAL A 392 16.11 6.08 20.36
CA VAL A 392 16.02 5.55 18.98
C VAL A 392 16.00 4.02 18.98
N ALA A 393 16.89 3.36 19.72
CA ALA A 393 16.93 1.89 19.79
C ALA A 393 15.59 1.27 20.25
N ARG A 394 14.93 1.93 21.22
CA ARG A 394 13.62 1.52 21.73
C ARG A 394 12.51 1.74 20.70
N LEU A 395 12.53 2.87 19.96
CA LEU A 395 11.56 3.16 18.90
C LEU A 395 11.71 2.20 17.69
N ILE A 396 12.94 1.87 17.32
CA ILE A 396 13.26 0.89 16.25
C ILE A 396 12.68 -0.49 16.57
N SER A 397 12.80 -0.92 17.83
CA SER A 397 12.37 -2.25 18.25
C SER A 397 10.85 -2.39 18.33
N ASP A 398 10.10 -1.29 18.32
CA ASP A 398 8.64 -1.30 18.35
C ASP A 398 8.04 -1.56 16.97
N GLN A 399 7.01 -2.42 16.91
CA GLN A 399 6.36 -2.85 15.67
C GLN A 399 5.67 -1.71 14.89
N TYR A 400 5.41 -0.56 15.51
CA TYR A 400 4.75 0.59 14.87
C TYR A 400 5.65 1.82 14.79
N ALA A 401 6.43 2.12 15.84
CA ALA A 401 7.26 3.31 15.88
C ALA A 401 8.49 3.26 14.95
N ASN A 402 8.90 2.06 14.53
CA ASN A 402 9.99 1.92 13.55
C ASN A 402 9.67 2.56 12.20
N TYR A 403 8.40 2.66 11.79
CA TYR A 403 8.03 3.24 10.49
C TYR A 403 8.20 4.77 10.43
N PRO A 404 7.65 5.56 11.39
CA PRO A 404 7.96 7.00 11.48
C PRO A 404 9.46 7.28 11.54
N LEU A 405 10.22 6.46 12.26
CA LEU A 405 11.66 6.63 12.37
C LEU A 405 12.39 6.34 11.06
N GLN A 406 11.99 5.30 10.32
CA GLN A 406 12.48 5.08 8.96
C GLN A 406 12.22 6.28 8.06
N GLN A 407 11.04 6.90 8.17
CA GLN A 407 10.69 8.09 7.40
C GLN A 407 11.52 9.31 7.80
N MET A 408 11.87 9.44 9.08
CA MET A 408 12.78 10.48 9.58
C MET A 408 14.18 10.30 8.99
N ILE A 409 14.76 9.11 9.10
CA ILE A 409 16.11 8.78 8.59
C ILE A 409 16.23 9.10 7.09
N ARG A 410 15.20 8.78 6.28
CA ARG A 410 15.22 9.05 4.83
C ARG A 410 15.12 10.54 4.47
N LYS A 411 14.63 11.39 5.37
CA LYS A 411 14.27 12.78 5.07
C LYS A 411 15.32 13.78 5.53
N VAL A 412 16.07 13.47 6.57
CA VAL A 412 17.06 14.39 7.15
C VAL A 412 18.25 14.61 6.20
N ASP A 413 18.92 15.75 6.40
CA ASP A 413 20.06 16.23 5.59
C ASP A 413 21.42 15.83 6.19
N ASP A 414 22.48 16.59 5.88
CA ASP A 414 23.85 16.36 6.41
C ASP A 414 24.20 17.20 7.64
N SER A 415 23.20 17.75 8.32
CA SER A 415 23.39 18.49 9.56
C SER A 415 23.99 17.62 10.67
N VAL A 416 24.55 18.27 11.70
CA VAL A 416 25.12 17.59 12.87
C VAL A 416 24.07 16.71 13.56
N LEU A 417 22.84 17.23 13.76
CA LEU A 417 21.75 16.47 14.37
C LEU A 417 21.35 15.24 13.54
N ALA A 418 21.37 15.34 12.21
CA ALA A 418 21.10 14.20 11.33
C ALA A 418 22.17 13.10 11.46
N LYS A 419 23.45 13.51 11.58
CA LYS A 419 24.56 12.58 11.84
C LYS A 419 24.46 11.91 13.20
N GLU A 420 24.07 12.65 14.24
CA GLU A 420 23.82 12.06 15.56
C GLU A 420 22.69 11.01 15.52
N LEU A 421 21.59 11.30 14.82
CA LEU A 421 20.50 10.33 14.60
C LEU A 421 21.04 9.08 13.90
N TYR A 422 21.82 9.26 12.83
CA TYR A 422 22.45 8.15 12.11
C TYR A 422 23.35 7.30 13.03
N GLU A 423 24.18 7.95 13.85
CA GLU A 423 25.06 7.28 14.81
C GLU A 423 24.29 6.47 15.86
N GLU A 424 23.19 7.02 16.40
CA GLU A 424 22.34 6.31 17.37
C GLU A 424 21.69 5.06 16.74
N VAL A 425 21.26 5.14 15.48
CA VAL A 425 20.75 3.97 14.74
C VAL A 425 21.87 2.96 14.46
N LEU A 426 23.06 3.43 14.07
CA LEU A 426 24.19 2.57 13.71
C LEU A 426 24.73 1.78 14.91
N GLN A 427 24.64 2.34 16.12
CA GLN A 427 25.02 1.67 17.38
C GLN A 427 24.22 0.39 17.64
N CYS A 428 22.97 0.29 17.14
CA CYS A 428 22.11 -0.89 17.29
C CYS A 428 21.92 -1.67 15.97
N PHE A 429 22.85 -1.54 15.02
CA PHE A 429 22.75 -2.17 13.70
C PHE A 429 22.65 -3.71 13.75
N ASP A 430 23.38 -4.34 14.66
CA ASP A 430 23.41 -5.80 14.77
C ASP A 430 22.06 -6.34 15.28
N GLU A 431 21.43 -5.63 16.23
CA GLU A 431 20.09 -5.91 16.74
C GLU A 431 19.03 -5.70 15.66
N ILE A 432 19.11 -4.61 14.90
CA ILE A 432 18.24 -4.32 13.76
C ILE A 432 18.28 -5.48 12.76
N TRP A 433 19.48 -5.95 12.42
CA TRP A 433 19.66 -7.04 11.47
C TRP A 433 19.10 -8.36 12.01
N LYS A 434 19.42 -8.72 13.25
CA LYS A 434 18.91 -9.94 13.92
C LYS A 434 17.38 -9.94 14.02
N ALA A 435 16.79 -8.78 14.33
CA ALA A 435 15.34 -8.59 14.39
C ALA A 435 14.65 -8.52 13.01
N ARG A 436 15.42 -8.57 11.92
CA ARG A 436 14.94 -8.49 10.53
C ARG A 436 14.22 -7.18 10.21
N LEU A 437 14.61 -6.10 10.86
CA LEU A 437 14.06 -4.76 10.66
C LEU A 437 14.71 -4.07 9.45
N TYR A 438 14.72 -4.76 8.30
CA TYR A 438 15.47 -4.36 7.11
C TYR A 438 14.98 -3.07 6.45
N GLY A 439 13.76 -2.61 6.77
CA GLY A 439 13.29 -1.27 6.37
C GLY A 439 14.13 -0.14 6.99
N VAL A 440 14.64 -0.36 8.21
CA VAL A 440 15.57 0.57 8.87
C VAL A 440 16.92 0.56 8.16
N VAL A 441 17.46 -0.62 7.84
CA VAL A 441 18.69 -0.76 7.05
C VAL A 441 18.57 -0.07 5.70
N HIS A 442 17.46 -0.27 5.01
CA HIS A 442 17.21 0.41 3.73
C HIS A 442 17.16 1.93 3.89
N SER A 443 16.54 2.43 4.97
CA SER A 443 16.49 3.87 5.26
C SER A 443 17.87 4.44 5.53
N LEU A 444 18.75 3.70 6.23
CA LEU A 444 20.16 4.05 6.37
C LEU A 444 20.86 4.10 5.01
N CYS A 445 20.66 3.11 4.14
CA CYS A 445 21.25 3.13 2.80
C CYS A 445 20.85 4.37 1.99
N ILE A 446 19.59 4.81 2.10
CA ILE A 446 19.14 6.05 1.45
C ILE A 446 19.82 7.27 2.08
N PHE A 447 19.93 7.32 3.41
CA PHE A 447 20.56 8.44 4.10
C PHE A 447 22.05 8.60 3.76
N VAL A 448 22.80 7.51 3.66
CA VAL A 448 24.25 7.56 3.40
C VAL A 448 24.61 7.70 1.92
N ARG A 449 23.64 7.58 1.01
CA ARG A 449 23.87 7.72 -0.43
C ARG A 449 24.59 9.03 -0.74
N GLU A 450 25.57 8.97 -1.64
CA GLU A 450 26.42 10.10 -2.05
C GLU A 450 27.36 10.62 -0.94
N LYS A 451 27.56 9.83 0.14
CA LYS A 451 28.44 10.18 1.27
C LYS A 451 29.48 9.06 1.47
N PRO A 452 30.58 9.05 0.68
CA PRO A 452 31.48 7.89 0.54
C PRO A 452 31.99 7.30 1.86
N GLN A 453 32.32 8.16 2.84
CA GLN A 453 32.79 7.72 4.15
C GLN A 453 31.70 6.95 4.92
N LEU A 454 30.45 7.44 4.91
CA LEU A 454 29.33 6.80 5.58
C LEU A 454 28.87 5.55 4.83
N GLU A 455 28.89 5.56 3.49
CA GLU A 455 28.65 4.39 2.66
C GLU A 455 29.61 3.26 3.03
N THR A 456 30.91 3.56 3.11
CA THR A 456 31.94 2.58 3.47
C THR A 456 31.67 1.97 4.84
N ILE A 457 31.37 2.81 5.86
CA ILE A 457 31.05 2.34 7.22
C ILE A 457 29.83 1.41 7.20
N LEU A 458 28.76 1.78 6.49
CA LEU A 458 27.54 0.98 6.42
C LEU A 458 27.77 -0.35 5.67
N VAL A 459 28.54 -0.33 4.58
CA VAL A 459 28.90 -1.55 3.83
C VAL A 459 29.72 -2.50 4.69
N GLU A 460 30.67 -2.01 5.49
CA GLU A 460 31.42 -2.84 6.43
C GLU A 460 30.51 -3.45 7.51
N LYS A 461 29.52 -2.70 8.02
CA LYS A 461 28.48 -3.26 8.91
C LYS A 461 27.67 -4.36 8.23
N ILE A 462 27.25 -4.18 6.98
CA ILE A 462 26.54 -5.20 6.20
C ILE A 462 27.42 -6.45 5.99
N LYS A 463 28.69 -6.29 5.61
CA LYS A 463 29.64 -7.42 5.49
C LYS A 463 29.79 -8.17 6.82
N THR A 464 29.80 -7.45 7.94
CA THR A 464 29.90 -8.01 9.29
C THR A 464 28.73 -8.93 9.60
N VAL A 465 27.50 -8.42 9.49
CA VAL A 465 26.29 -9.19 9.82
C VAL A 465 26.03 -10.33 8.84
N LEU A 466 26.58 -10.26 7.63
CA LEU A 466 26.55 -11.34 6.65
C LEU A 466 27.69 -12.36 6.82
N ASN A 467 28.63 -12.17 7.75
CA ASN A 467 29.85 -12.97 7.89
C ASN A 467 30.73 -13.00 6.62
N CYS A 468 30.79 -11.89 5.88
CA CYS A 468 31.52 -11.75 4.61
C CYS A 468 32.67 -10.71 4.72
N ARG A 469 33.36 -10.65 5.86
CA ARG A 469 34.53 -9.76 6.06
C ARG A 469 35.82 -10.29 5.43
N ASP A 470 35.98 -11.61 5.41
CA ASP A 470 37.13 -12.22 4.73
C ASP A 470 37.05 -11.95 3.22
N PRO A 471 38.12 -11.45 2.57
CA PRO A 471 38.08 -11.07 1.16
C PRO A 471 37.64 -12.20 0.22
N LYS A 472 38.09 -13.45 0.45
CA LYS A 472 37.75 -14.59 -0.41
C LYS A 472 36.28 -14.98 -0.24
N ILE A 473 35.80 -14.99 1.00
CA ILE A 473 34.38 -15.24 1.30
C ILE A 473 33.52 -14.13 0.71
N CYS A 474 33.95 -12.87 0.85
CA CYS A 474 33.26 -11.70 0.33
C CYS A 474 33.05 -11.85 -1.18
N GLU A 475 34.15 -12.03 -1.93
CA GLU A 475 34.17 -12.16 -3.38
C GLU A 475 33.26 -13.28 -3.90
N ALA A 476 33.22 -14.42 -3.20
CA ALA A 476 32.47 -15.60 -3.65
C ALA A 476 31.00 -15.63 -3.17
N HIS A 477 30.66 -14.97 -2.06
CA HIS A 477 29.38 -15.19 -1.38
C HIS A 477 28.61 -13.92 -0.98
N PHE A 478 29.20 -12.72 -1.02
CA PHE A 478 28.54 -11.52 -0.51
C PHE A 478 27.17 -11.28 -1.17
N LEU A 479 27.10 -11.29 -2.51
CA LEU A 479 25.86 -11.03 -3.22
C LEU A 479 24.80 -12.12 -2.97
N ARG A 480 25.21 -13.39 -2.84
CA ARG A 480 24.31 -14.50 -2.47
C ARG A 480 23.73 -14.31 -1.07
N CYS A 481 24.59 -13.94 -0.12
CA CYS A 481 24.21 -13.67 1.26
C CYS A 481 23.24 -12.49 1.35
N LEU A 482 23.53 -11.40 0.63
CA LEU A 482 22.68 -10.22 0.56
C LEU A 482 21.32 -10.53 -0.06
N LEU A 483 21.28 -11.18 -1.23
CA LEU A 483 20.03 -11.49 -1.92
C LEU A 483 19.14 -12.48 -1.14
N SER A 484 19.76 -13.43 -0.43
CA SER A 484 19.05 -14.39 0.42
C SER A 484 18.72 -13.85 1.83
N MET A 485 19.35 -12.73 2.23
CA MET A 485 19.36 -12.21 3.59
C MET A 485 19.81 -13.25 4.62
N GLN A 486 20.84 -14.03 4.28
CA GLN A 486 21.42 -15.09 5.12
C GLN A 486 22.92 -14.85 5.32
N CYS A 487 23.42 -15.15 6.52
CA CYS A 487 24.84 -15.08 6.82
C CYS A 487 25.58 -16.24 6.15
N TYR A 488 26.84 -16.02 5.82
CA TYR A 488 27.75 -17.08 5.42
C TYR A 488 28.03 -18.05 6.58
N VAL A 489 27.91 -19.36 6.28
CA VAL A 489 28.21 -20.46 7.21
C VAL A 489 28.86 -21.59 6.40
N GLN A 490 30.21 -21.70 6.45
CA GLN A 490 30.99 -22.85 5.94
C GLN A 490 30.48 -23.41 4.60
N ASP A 491 30.40 -22.57 3.57
CA ASP A 491 29.96 -22.90 2.20
C ASP A 491 28.51 -23.38 2.02
N LYS A 492 27.67 -23.29 3.06
CA LYS A 492 26.25 -23.68 3.00
C LYS A 492 25.30 -22.59 2.51
N VAL A 493 25.83 -21.52 1.90
CA VAL A 493 24.99 -20.44 1.35
C VAL A 493 24.47 -20.87 -0.02
N PHE A 494 23.37 -21.62 0.00
CA PHE A 494 22.62 -21.95 -1.20
C PHE A 494 21.63 -20.83 -1.48
N LEU A 495 21.70 -20.24 -2.68
CA LEU A 495 20.70 -19.28 -3.14
C LEU A 495 19.37 -20.01 -3.43
N LYS A 496 18.65 -20.44 -2.40
CA LYS A 496 17.36 -21.15 -2.55
C LYS A 496 16.24 -20.20 -2.98
N LYS A 497 16.24 -18.97 -2.45
CA LYS A 497 15.20 -17.97 -2.70
C LYS A 497 15.70 -16.56 -2.42
N ILE A 498 15.51 -15.67 -3.38
CA ILE A 498 15.77 -14.24 -3.23
C ILE A 498 14.68 -13.62 -2.34
N LYS A 499 15.09 -12.81 -1.37
CA LYS A 499 14.20 -12.07 -0.48
C LYS A 499 13.97 -10.68 -1.03
N TYR A 500 12.79 -10.13 -0.71
CA TYR A 500 12.41 -8.77 -1.10
C TYR A 500 13.48 -7.76 -0.69
N PHE A 501 13.86 -7.74 0.58
CA PHE A 501 14.87 -6.80 1.08
C PHE A 501 16.27 -7.06 0.51
N GLY A 502 16.63 -8.30 0.15
CA GLY A 502 17.90 -8.57 -0.52
C GLY A 502 17.98 -7.90 -1.89
N SER A 503 16.91 -8.03 -2.68
CA SER A 503 16.78 -7.32 -3.95
C SER A 503 16.72 -5.80 -3.76
N VAL A 504 15.99 -5.34 -2.74
CA VAL A 504 15.85 -3.91 -2.47
C VAL A 504 17.19 -3.28 -2.10
N LEU A 505 17.89 -3.86 -1.12
CA LEU A 505 19.18 -3.36 -0.68
C LEU A 505 20.20 -3.39 -1.81
N THR A 506 20.24 -4.45 -2.63
CA THR A 506 21.14 -4.52 -3.79
C THR A 506 20.94 -3.37 -4.77
N GLN A 507 19.68 -3.06 -5.10
CA GLN A 507 19.37 -1.94 -6.00
C GLN A 507 19.78 -0.59 -5.40
N THR A 508 19.60 -0.38 -4.10
CA THR A 508 20.03 0.86 -3.42
C THR A 508 21.55 0.96 -3.32
N LEU A 509 22.24 -0.15 -3.02
CA LEU A 509 23.70 -0.20 -2.94
C LEU A 509 24.37 0.00 -4.31
N ALA A 510 23.70 -0.38 -5.40
CA ALA A 510 24.16 -0.11 -6.76
C ALA A 510 24.23 1.39 -7.12
N THR A 511 23.65 2.27 -6.30
CA THR A 511 23.73 3.73 -6.49
C THR A 511 24.80 4.39 -5.61
N PHE A 512 25.58 3.63 -4.85
CA PHE A 512 26.63 4.17 -3.99
C PHE A 512 27.84 4.63 -4.80
N SER A 513 28.69 5.47 -4.21
CA SER A 513 30.01 5.79 -4.76
C SER A 513 30.95 4.56 -4.81
N THR A 514 30.60 3.50 -4.08
CA THR A 514 31.29 2.20 -4.04
C THR A 514 30.60 1.14 -4.89
N LYS A 515 29.77 1.54 -5.86
CA LYS A 515 28.98 0.65 -6.74
C LYS A 515 29.83 -0.37 -7.50
N GLU A 516 31.09 -0.05 -7.80
CA GLU A 516 32.04 -0.93 -8.49
C GLU A 516 32.23 -2.25 -7.72
N PHE A 517 32.31 -2.20 -6.39
CA PHE A 517 32.39 -3.40 -5.56
C PHE A 517 31.21 -4.34 -5.82
N PHE A 518 29.97 -3.83 -5.79
CA PHE A 518 28.77 -4.64 -6.00
C PHE A 518 28.64 -5.15 -7.43
N PHE A 519 29.09 -4.34 -8.39
CA PHE A 519 29.18 -4.73 -9.79
C PHE A 519 30.13 -5.92 -9.98
N GLU A 520 31.32 -5.89 -9.37
CA GLU A 520 32.28 -7.00 -9.38
C GLU A 520 31.70 -8.25 -8.72
N GLN A 521 30.97 -8.12 -7.60
CA GLN A 521 30.29 -9.26 -6.97
C GLN A 521 29.30 -9.96 -7.91
N MET A 522 28.63 -9.21 -8.79
CA MET A 522 27.75 -9.79 -9.82
C MET A 522 28.54 -10.54 -10.89
N LEU A 523 29.65 -9.98 -11.37
CA LEU A 523 30.48 -10.62 -12.39
C LEU A 523 31.11 -11.93 -11.89
N ASN A 524 31.46 -12.00 -10.61
CA ASN A 524 32.10 -13.15 -9.98
C ASN A 524 31.14 -14.32 -9.68
N LEU A 525 29.82 -14.12 -9.78
CA LEU A 525 28.85 -15.20 -9.61
C LEU A 525 29.08 -16.34 -10.62
N PRO A 526 28.96 -17.62 -10.27
CA PRO A 526 28.90 -18.69 -11.28
C PRO A 526 27.74 -18.47 -12.26
N TYR A 527 27.89 -18.94 -13.51
CA TYR A 527 26.87 -18.74 -14.55
C TYR A 527 25.49 -19.27 -14.15
N GLU A 528 25.45 -20.41 -13.44
CA GLU A 528 24.21 -21.01 -12.96
C GLU A 528 23.47 -20.07 -11.99
N ASP A 529 24.20 -19.48 -11.05
CA ASP A 529 23.63 -18.56 -10.07
C ASP A 529 23.21 -17.24 -10.70
N PHE A 530 24.06 -16.68 -11.57
CA PHE A 530 23.72 -15.45 -12.29
C PHE A 530 22.43 -15.66 -13.11
N LEU A 531 22.31 -16.79 -13.81
CA LEU A 531 21.12 -17.14 -14.56
C LEU A 531 19.91 -17.34 -13.62
N GLN A 532 20.08 -18.04 -12.51
CA GLN A 532 19.01 -18.27 -11.54
C GLN A 532 18.49 -16.95 -10.97
N ILE A 533 19.38 -16.04 -10.58
CA ILE A 533 19.02 -14.70 -10.07
C ILE A 533 18.27 -13.92 -11.13
N SER A 534 18.86 -13.80 -12.32
CA SER A 534 18.32 -13.04 -13.45
C SER A 534 16.96 -13.54 -13.93
N SER A 535 16.64 -14.82 -13.66
CA SER A 535 15.41 -15.48 -14.10
C SER A 535 14.29 -15.46 -13.06
N THR A 536 14.42 -14.68 -11.98
CA THR A 536 13.38 -14.53 -10.95
C THR A 536 12.84 -13.11 -10.89
N SER A 537 11.62 -12.93 -10.39
CA SER A 537 10.99 -11.60 -10.30
C SER A 537 11.77 -10.59 -9.47
N LEU A 538 12.36 -11.01 -8.34
CA LEU A 538 13.12 -10.11 -7.46
C LEU A 538 14.58 -10.00 -7.89
N GLY A 539 15.18 -11.08 -8.38
CA GLY A 539 16.58 -11.08 -8.79
C GLY A 539 16.81 -10.27 -10.07
N SER A 540 15.86 -10.27 -11.01
CA SER A 540 15.98 -9.46 -12.23
C SER A 540 16.14 -7.98 -11.92
N TYR A 541 15.37 -7.42 -10.99
CA TYR A 541 15.51 -6.01 -10.58
C TYR A 541 16.88 -5.70 -9.94
N ALA A 542 17.42 -6.62 -9.14
CA ALA A 542 18.74 -6.47 -8.55
C ALA A 542 19.85 -6.47 -9.61
N VAL A 543 19.78 -7.38 -10.58
CA VAL A 543 20.73 -7.45 -11.69
C VAL A 543 20.58 -6.24 -12.61
N GLU A 544 19.36 -5.82 -12.95
CA GLU A 544 19.09 -4.61 -13.74
C GLU A 544 19.77 -3.37 -13.11
N ALA A 545 19.74 -3.22 -11.78
CA ALA A 545 20.40 -2.10 -11.09
C ALA A 545 21.93 -2.18 -11.16
N LEU A 546 22.52 -3.38 -10.97
CA LEU A 546 23.98 -3.56 -11.08
C LEU A 546 24.49 -3.41 -12.51
N VAL A 547 23.71 -3.83 -13.51
CA VAL A 547 24.01 -3.57 -14.93
C VAL A 547 24.04 -2.07 -15.23
N LYS A 548 23.09 -1.30 -14.68
CA LYS A 548 23.07 0.17 -14.82
C LYS A 548 24.21 0.88 -14.10
N ALA A 549 24.87 0.22 -13.15
CA ALA A 549 26.04 0.76 -12.48
C ALA A 549 27.33 0.67 -13.32
N ALA A 550 27.29 -0.02 -14.48
CA ALA A 550 28.42 -0.06 -15.42
C ALA A 550 28.54 1.26 -16.19
N GLU A 551 29.56 2.05 -15.89
CA GLU A 551 29.78 3.38 -16.48
C GLU A 551 30.81 3.34 -17.62
N THR A 552 31.83 2.47 -17.51
CA THR A 552 32.91 2.39 -18.50
C THR A 552 32.64 1.36 -19.60
N LEU A 553 33.26 1.55 -20.76
CA LEU A 553 33.22 0.60 -21.87
C LEU A 553 33.66 -0.81 -21.45
N ASP A 554 34.69 -0.92 -20.62
CA ASP A 554 35.20 -2.22 -20.17
C ASP A 554 34.24 -2.92 -19.21
N GLN A 555 33.58 -2.15 -18.32
CA GLN A 555 32.52 -2.69 -17.46
C GLN A 555 31.34 -3.20 -18.29
N ARG A 556 30.87 -2.42 -19.27
CA ARG A 556 29.78 -2.84 -20.17
C ARG A 556 30.15 -4.10 -20.96
N ARG A 557 31.36 -4.17 -21.50
CA ARG A 557 31.89 -5.39 -22.15
C ARG A 557 31.94 -6.59 -21.22
N ALA A 558 32.33 -6.41 -19.97
CA ALA A 558 32.33 -7.49 -18.98
C ALA A 558 30.92 -8.04 -18.73
N VAL A 559 29.90 -7.16 -18.65
CA VAL A 559 28.49 -7.57 -18.56
C VAL A 559 28.05 -8.33 -19.80
N VAL A 560 28.39 -7.84 -21.01
CA VAL A 560 28.07 -8.54 -22.27
C VAL A 560 28.68 -9.95 -22.24
N ASN A 561 29.97 -10.07 -21.93
CA ASN A 561 30.65 -11.36 -21.83
C ASN A 561 30.02 -12.28 -20.79
N LYS A 562 29.49 -11.73 -19.68
CA LYS A 562 28.77 -12.49 -18.65
C LYS A 562 27.46 -13.10 -19.17
N ILE A 563 26.72 -12.37 -20.01
CA ILE A 563 25.41 -12.83 -20.49
C ILE A 563 25.50 -13.74 -21.72
N LEU A 564 26.55 -13.61 -22.54
CA LEU A 564 26.66 -14.34 -23.82
C LEU A 564 26.37 -15.84 -23.71
N PRO A 565 26.95 -16.60 -22.76
CA PRO A 565 26.73 -18.04 -22.65
C PRO A 565 25.30 -18.44 -22.27
N ILE A 566 24.52 -17.51 -21.74
CA ILE A 566 23.16 -17.76 -21.20
C ILE A 566 22.06 -16.97 -21.92
N THR A 567 22.41 -16.24 -22.99
CA THR A 567 21.49 -15.41 -23.80
C THR A 567 20.21 -16.14 -24.19
N PHE A 568 20.31 -17.41 -24.64
CA PHE A 568 19.16 -18.24 -25.00
C PHE A 568 18.11 -18.34 -23.87
N LYS A 569 18.59 -18.65 -22.67
CA LYS A 569 17.74 -18.87 -21.49
C LYS A 569 17.16 -17.55 -20.99
N LEU A 570 17.94 -16.47 -21.02
CA LEU A 570 17.47 -15.13 -20.66
C LEU A 570 16.38 -14.66 -21.61
N ALA A 571 16.63 -14.69 -22.92
CA ALA A 571 15.68 -14.21 -23.93
C ALA A 571 14.32 -14.92 -23.88
N ASN A 572 14.33 -16.24 -23.62
CA ASN A 572 13.12 -17.04 -23.53
C ASN A 572 12.45 -17.04 -22.14
N GLY A 573 13.05 -16.40 -21.14
CA GLY A 573 12.51 -16.31 -19.78
C GLY A 573 11.72 -15.03 -19.55
N ARG A 574 10.61 -15.11 -18.81
CA ARG A 574 9.76 -13.95 -18.46
C ARG A 574 10.53 -12.81 -17.76
N PHE A 575 11.45 -13.16 -16.87
CA PHE A 575 12.23 -12.19 -16.09
C PHE A 575 13.61 -11.95 -16.71
N GLY A 576 14.26 -13.01 -17.19
CA GLY A 576 15.55 -12.91 -17.88
C GLY A 576 15.53 -12.02 -19.12
N SER A 577 14.39 -11.95 -19.83
CA SER A 577 14.24 -11.10 -21.00
C SER A 577 14.40 -9.62 -20.67
N ARG A 578 13.98 -9.21 -19.46
CA ARG A 578 14.15 -7.84 -18.97
C ARG A 578 15.60 -7.52 -18.64
N VAL A 579 16.34 -8.48 -18.08
CA VAL A 579 17.77 -8.33 -17.81
C VAL A 579 18.52 -8.15 -19.13
N LEU A 580 18.23 -9.00 -20.13
CA LEU A 580 18.83 -8.89 -21.46
C LEU A 580 18.51 -7.55 -22.14
N GLU A 581 17.26 -7.10 -22.02
CA GLU A 581 16.82 -5.78 -22.48
C GLU A 581 17.53 -4.64 -21.77
N CYS A 582 17.74 -4.75 -20.45
CA CYS A 582 18.48 -3.76 -19.68
C CYS A 582 19.96 -3.70 -20.12
N VAL A 583 20.62 -4.84 -20.34
CA VAL A 583 22.00 -4.84 -20.88
C VAL A 583 22.02 -4.16 -22.25
N TRP A 584 21.09 -4.51 -23.13
CA TRP A 584 20.97 -3.90 -24.45
C TRP A 584 20.83 -2.38 -24.39
N GLU A 585 19.98 -1.87 -23.52
CA GLU A 585 19.71 -0.43 -23.37
C GLU A 585 20.90 0.34 -22.82
N ASN A 586 21.81 -0.30 -22.07
CA ASN A 586 23.03 0.32 -21.55
C ASN A 586 24.24 0.19 -22.50
N CYS A 587 24.16 -0.60 -23.56
CA CYS A 587 25.23 -0.76 -24.55
C CYS A 587 25.09 0.20 -25.75
N ASP A 588 26.22 0.64 -26.29
CA ASP A 588 26.32 1.31 -27.59
C ASP A 588 26.02 0.33 -28.74
N VAL A 589 25.81 0.86 -29.94
CA VAL A 589 25.41 0.06 -31.11
C VAL A 589 26.44 -1.04 -31.43
N GLU A 590 27.72 -0.72 -31.35
CA GLU A 590 28.83 -1.64 -31.60
C GLU A 590 28.95 -2.71 -30.51
N GLU A 591 28.67 -2.37 -29.25
CA GLU A 591 28.70 -3.30 -28.11
C GLU A 591 27.58 -4.33 -28.14
N ARG A 592 26.50 -4.06 -28.90
CA ARG A 592 25.35 -4.97 -29.06
C ARG A 592 25.61 -6.10 -30.05
N LEU A 593 26.65 -6.03 -30.88
CA LEU A 593 26.92 -7.03 -31.93
C LEU A 593 27.07 -8.45 -31.39
N PRO A 594 27.85 -8.72 -30.32
CA PRO A 594 27.98 -10.07 -29.77
C PRO A 594 26.65 -10.65 -29.26
N ILE A 595 25.76 -9.79 -28.73
CA ILE A 595 24.43 -10.19 -28.28
C ILE A 595 23.59 -10.65 -29.48
N MET A 596 23.65 -9.92 -30.59
CA MET A 596 22.94 -10.28 -31.82
C MET A 596 23.44 -11.60 -32.40
N ASP A 597 24.76 -11.80 -32.44
CA ASP A 597 25.37 -13.07 -32.88
C ASP A 597 24.94 -14.25 -32.02
N ALA A 598 24.85 -14.06 -30.69
CA ALA A 598 24.34 -15.08 -29.78
C ALA A 598 22.85 -15.36 -30.03
N MET A 599 22.03 -14.33 -30.22
CA MET A 599 20.59 -14.46 -30.46
C MET A 599 20.26 -15.13 -31.80
N LEU A 600 21.06 -14.94 -32.86
CA LEU A 600 20.88 -15.67 -34.13
C LEU A 600 21.02 -17.19 -33.99
N LYS A 601 21.83 -17.64 -33.03
CA LYS A 601 22.05 -19.07 -32.75
C LYS A 601 20.97 -19.66 -31.83
N CYS A 602 20.07 -18.83 -31.32
CA CYS A 602 19.05 -19.20 -30.34
C CYS A 602 17.70 -19.51 -31.00
N SER A 603 16.98 -20.51 -30.49
CA SER A 603 15.57 -20.74 -30.84
C SER A 603 14.63 -19.85 -29.99
N LEU A 604 14.23 -18.70 -30.52
CA LEU A 604 13.44 -17.68 -29.82
C LEU A 604 11.92 -17.91 -29.96
N ASN A 605 11.45 -19.09 -29.54
CA ASN A 605 10.06 -19.52 -29.77
C ASN A 605 9.06 -19.02 -28.72
N SER A 606 9.53 -18.58 -27.55
CA SER A 606 8.66 -18.03 -26.51
C SER A 606 8.07 -16.67 -26.88
N GLN A 607 6.99 -16.26 -26.21
CA GLN A 607 6.40 -14.93 -26.41
C GLN A 607 7.41 -13.81 -26.15
N THR A 608 8.20 -13.90 -25.07
CA THR A 608 9.22 -12.88 -24.75
C THR A 608 10.39 -12.92 -25.72
N GLY A 609 10.82 -14.10 -26.16
CA GLY A 609 11.87 -14.26 -27.17
C GLY A 609 11.49 -13.62 -28.49
N LYS A 610 10.25 -13.85 -28.97
CA LYS A 610 9.71 -13.22 -30.18
C LYS A 610 9.63 -11.69 -30.06
N LEU A 611 9.16 -11.20 -28.91
CA LEU A 611 9.09 -9.75 -28.64
C LEU A 611 10.48 -9.11 -28.64
N LEU A 612 11.48 -9.75 -28.03
CA LEU A 612 12.86 -9.27 -28.06
C LEU A 612 13.46 -9.29 -29.46
N ALA A 613 13.28 -10.40 -30.21
CA ALA A 613 13.75 -10.50 -31.60
C ALA A 613 13.19 -9.36 -32.47
N ALA A 614 11.90 -9.05 -32.31
CA ALA A 614 11.27 -7.91 -32.97
C ALA A 614 11.85 -6.56 -32.49
N LYS A 615 11.95 -6.34 -31.17
CA LYS A 615 12.47 -5.08 -30.58
C LYS A 615 13.90 -4.78 -31.03
N PHE A 616 14.76 -5.81 -31.09
CA PHE A 616 16.15 -5.71 -31.50
C PHE A 616 16.34 -5.76 -33.03
N SER A 617 15.25 -5.98 -33.78
CA SER A 617 15.26 -6.08 -35.24
C SER A 617 16.22 -7.17 -35.76
N LEU A 618 16.13 -8.36 -35.16
CA LEU A 618 16.96 -9.51 -35.48
C LEU A 618 16.86 -9.92 -36.97
N ASP A 619 15.68 -9.76 -37.58
CA ASP A 619 15.48 -10.03 -39.01
C ASP A 619 16.34 -9.12 -39.91
N LYS A 620 16.45 -7.82 -39.55
CA LYS A 620 17.31 -6.88 -40.30
C LYS A 620 18.79 -7.22 -40.12
N TYR A 621 19.17 -7.63 -38.92
CA TYR A 621 20.55 -8.06 -38.63
C TYR A 621 20.95 -9.30 -39.43
N LYS A 622 20.03 -10.28 -39.53
CA LYS A 622 20.22 -11.50 -40.33
C LYS A 622 20.48 -11.20 -41.82
N ILE A 623 19.85 -10.16 -42.36
CA ILE A 623 20.01 -9.75 -43.76
C ILE A 623 21.31 -8.95 -43.95
N SER A 624 21.56 -7.95 -43.10
CA SER A 624 22.74 -7.11 -43.21
C SER A 624 23.09 -6.43 -41.89
N VAL A 625 24.23 -6.82 -41.32
CA VAL A 625 24.81 -6.17 -40.12
C VAL A 625 25.02 -4.68 -40.36
N ARG A 626 25.50 -4.27 -41.55
CA ARG A 626 25.74 -2.85 -41.88
C ARG A 626 24.45 -2.03 -41.90
N GLN A 627 23.40 -2.54 -42.54
CA GLN A 627 22.10 -1.84 -42.55
C GLN A 627 21.48 -1.79 -41.16
N TRP A 628 21.66 -2.85 -40.37
CA TRP A 628 21.20 -2.89 -38.98
C TRP A 628 21.91 -1.85 -38.11
N ILE A 629 23.24 -1.70 -38.22
CA ILE A 629 24.00 -0.65 -37.51
C ILE A 629 23.46 0.73 -37.87
N SER A 630 23.26 1.03 -39.16
CA SER A 630 22.70 2.31 -39.62
C SER A 630 21.29 2.56 -39.06
N TYR A 631 20.41 1.55 -39.12
CA TYR A 631 19.07 1.61 -38.55
C TYR A 631 19.09 1.90 -37.05
N MET A 632 19.97 1.23 -36.29
CA MET A 632 20.09 1.40 -34.85
C MET A 632 20.66 2.77 -34.49
N LYS A 633 21.72 3.22 -35.17
CA LYS A 633 22.23 4.59 -34.99
C LYS A 633 21.12 5.59 -35.19
N ASN A 634 20.34 5.49 -36.27
CA ASN A 634 19.20 6.40 -36.54
C ASN A 634 18.07 6.30 -35.49
N LYS A 635 17.78 5.11 -34.98
CA LYS A 635 16.76 4.88 -33.94
C LYS A 635 17.13 5.53 -32.61
N TYR A 636 18.42 5.55 -32.26
CA TYR A 636 18.94 6.05 -30.98
C TYR A 636 19.57 7.46 -31.07
N SER A 637 19.66 8.08 -32.25
CA SER A 637 20.21 9.44 -32.47
C SER A 637 19.17 10.57 -32.62
N ARG A 638 17.87 10.30 -32.41
CA ARG A 638 16.87 11.39 -32.32
C ARG A 638 17.03 12.13 -30.98
N PRO A 639 17.07 13.48 -30.95
CA PRO A 639 17.35 14.22 -29.73
C PRO A 639 16.25 14.09 -28.67
N SER A 640 16.71 13.98 -27.43
CA SER A 640 16.13 14.53 -26.19
C SER A 640 14.87 15.38 -26.36
N ARG A 641 13.78 14.98 -25.67
CA ARG A 641 12.73 15.93 -25.24
C ARG A 641 13.42 17.14 -24.61
N PRO A 642 13.00 18.38 -24.93
CA PRO A 642 13.58 19.56 -24.30
C PRO A 642 13.36 19.48 -22.78
N GLU A 643 14.45 19.61 -22.03
CA GLU A 643 14.39 20.04 -20.63
C GLU A 643 13.62 21.37 -20.61
N LYS A 644 12.43 21.35 -20.03
CA LYS A 644 11.77 22.60 -19.66
C LYS A 644 12.58 23.18 -18.51
N LYS A 645 13.21 24.31 -18.79
CA LYS A 645 13.77 25.24 -17.79
C LYS A 645 12.76 25.57 -16.71
#